data_AF-A0A2T4WIU9-F1
#
_entry.id   AF-A0A2T4WIU9-F1
#
_cell.length_a   1.000
_cell.length_b   1.000
_cell.length_c   1.000
_cell.angle_alpha   90.00
_cell.angle_beta   90.00
_cell.angle_gamma   90.00
#
_symmetry.space_group_name_H-M   'P 1'
#
loop_
_entity.id
_entity.type
_entity.pdbx_description
1 polymer ?
#
loop_
_entity_poly.entity_id
_entity_poly.type
_entity_poly.pdbx_seq_one_letter_code
_entity_poly.pdbx_strand_id
1 'polypeptide(L)'
;MIKNKAIILKVFLFFILTPTVIQAQRQDTLVFMKSEIFTASNPLKVAAGETIVLGAGVTLIIENGLELQGTQAAPIVVMSQDSGSPGIGIKIRGQEQNETLHIQHVVFRDLSQALRFEPFWDRKSVNLENLIIKGGNSGDPVLYVADPFRDLRNTSGSTSILLNDITLSNNASGILLEGAGVSGLNYSINNLIFRDNYLATDGQSLLHVDIEAEETREMLIGNLVYERNRFGGSARHVSIGSNLNQSLIVSRLYADEVDVVLYDQRFDSRLGIIELANVSDLTESQKSPYQVIAHKPGLILALIPNISILAQGLAVEDSLFNRLVSTSNPMGGDSLKVEYSGEKAHFLTLPDGYKIVLPAVDSRSVLDNEGSGKDGVKTATQVDSIAVNSLSEISRFTNKADEYLNRNTSPIKEWEVGLWGGGAVYGAGDIKPKFPLIDNFLYIPSTIDWSFGLYAQYNINTRYSVKASFYHSTIGVHNLESVGVFSGSAQLEVFDEDMNLVKLNNRIRGNYNARFTTHIALFDLEGIWHLRPNKYSGQRGLWDNLIPSLGLSLGALHYTPYRTNYQGRVSEDEGYFSMFARQRDYRIKLRDLGSEGQYFIPGAEPYSVFALQIGASFALAWKFENWSLKGEVRGAYTSTDYLDDYGPGVWYGGNVQAVRDNHQVEFSDDMPADMRNVNWATRQSFPRETNSRSTDGLNDWYYQGHLGVSFNLDYLLGLK
;
A
#
# COMPACT_ATOMS: atom_id res chain seq x y z
N MET A 1 -35.07 -61.61 44.69
CA MET A 1 -34.30 -61.70 45.94
C MET A 1 -32.98 -60.99 45.69
N ILE A 2 -32.78 -59.78 46.22
CA ILE A 2 -32.32 -59.52 47.60
C ILE A 2 -30.88 -60.04 47.76
N LYS A 3 -29.87 -59.32 48.24
CA LYS A 3 -29.61 -57.94 48.69
C LYS A 3 -28.06 -57.94 48.80
N ASN A 4 -27.36 -56.92 48.33
CA ASN A 4 -27.02 -55.72 49.10
C ASN A 4 -26.47 -55.99 50.50
N LYS A 5 -25.25 -55.51 50.75
CA LYS A 5 -24.88 -54.57 51.85
C LYS A 5 -23.42 -54.18 51.61
N ALA A 6 -23.10 -52.94 51.23
CA ALA A 6 -23.17 -51.70 52.02
C ALA A 6 -22.37 -51.85 53.33
N ILE A 7 -21.71 -50.83 53.87
CA ILE A 7 -22.24 -49.64 54.58
C ILE A 7 -20.93 -48.87 54.96
N ILE A 8 -20.79 -47.53 54.95
CA ILE A 8 -21.18 -46.51 55.96
C ILE A 8 -20.62 -45.17 55.42
N LEU A 9 -21.36 -44.09 55.12
CA LEU A 9 -22.44 -43.32 55.76
C LEU A 9 -21.98 -42.32 56.85
N LYS A 10 -22.18 -41.02 56.59
CA LYS A 10 -22.87 -40.00 57.45
C LYS A 10 -22.78 -38.60 56.77
N VAL A 11 -23.74 -37.67 56.79
CA VAL A 11 -25.19 -37.57 57.11
C VAL A 11 -25.63 -36.11 56.79
N PHE A 12 -26.78 -35.91 56.12
CA PHE A 12 -27.82 -34.83 56.19
C PHE A 12 -27.47 -33.35 55.86
N LEU A 13 -28.33 -32.45 55.32
CA LEU A 13 -29.69 -32.44 54.74
C LEU A 13 -30.00 -31.04 54.10
N PHE A 14 -30.68 -31.02 52.94
CA PHE A 14 -31.57 -30.00 52.30
C PHE A 14 -31.32 -28.47 52.35
N PHE A 15 -31.33 -27.84 51.16
CA PHE A 15 -32.32 -26.82 50.75
C PHE A 15 -32.45 -26.72 49.20
N ILE A 16 -33.65 -27.03 48.70
CA ILE A 16 -34.44 -26.47 47.57
C ILE A 16 -33.81 -26.25 46.18
N LEU A 17 -34.51 -26.82 45.20
CA LEU A 17 -34.38 -26.71 43.73
C LEU A 17 -34.43 -25.26 43.19
N THR A 18 -33.51 -24.96 42.27
CA THR A 18 -33.86 -24.49 40.91
C THR A 18 -32.94 -25.18 39.92
N PRO A 19 -33.45 -25.78 38.83
CA PRO A 19 -32.59 -26.27 37.76
C PRO A 19 -32.02 -25.07 37.02
N THR A 20 -30.73 -24.79 37.18
CA THR A 20 -30.01 -24.05 36.14
C THR A 20 -29.97 -24.97 34.93
N VAL A 21 -30.92 -24.74 34.03
CA VAL A 21 -30.88 -25.22 32.66
C VAL A 21 -29.59 -24.69 32.07
N ILE A 22 -28.54 -25.53 32.04
CA ILE A 22 -27.45 -25.35 31.08
C ILE A 22 -28.07 -25.71 29.74
N GLN A 23 -28.79 -24.75 29.15
CA GLN A 23 -29.03 -24.78 27.73
C GLN A 23 -27.67 -24.52 27.10
N ALA A 24 -27.04 -25.56 26.58
CA ALA A 24 -26.14 -25.39 25.46
C ALA A 24 -26.98 -24.72 24.37
N GLN A 25 -26.93 -23.38 24.30
CA GLN A 25 -27.49 -22.66 23.17
C GLN A 25 -26.69 -23.11 21.96
N ARG A 26 -27.37 -23.82 21.07
CA ARG A 26 -26.87 -24.17 19.75
C ARG A 26 -26.51 -22.84 19.07
N GLN A 27 -25.23 -22.61 18.86
CA GLN A 27 -24.71 -21.44 18.18
C GLN A 27 -24.96 -21.68 16.68
N ASP A 28 -26.14 -21.33 16.20
CA ASP A 28 -26.47 -21.49 14.79
C ASP A 28 -25.54 -20.54 13.98
N THR A 29 -24.78 -21.15 13.06
CA THR A 29 -23.83 -20.43 12.20
C THR A 29 -24.49 -20.18 10.86
N LEU A 30 -24.61 -18.91 10.48
CA LEU A 30 -25.11 -18.47 9.18
C LEU A 30 -23.91 -18.30 8.24
N VAL A 31 -23.83 -19.10 7.18
CA VAL A 31 -22.70 -19.05 6.24
C VAL A 31 -23.17 -18.48 4.91
N PHE A 32 -22.55 -17.38 4.49
CA PHE A 32 -22.81 -16.72 3.22
C PHE A 32 -21.60 -16.87 2.29
N MET A 33 -21.78 -17.62 1.21
CA MET A 33 -20.75 -17.80 0.17
C MET A 33 -20.98 -16.88 -1.04
N LYS A 34 -22.04 -16.08 -1.01
CA LYS A 34 -22.40 -15.09 -2.03
C LYS A 34 -23.01 -13.88 -1.33
N SER A 35 -22.83 -12.71 -1.93
CA SER A 35 -23.45 -11.47 -1.43
C SER A 35 -24.97 -11.56 -1.53
N GLU A 36 -25.65 -11.07 -0.49
CA GLU A 36 -27.11 -11.08 -0.39
C GLU A 36 -27.65 -9.69 -0.07
N ILE A 37 -28.88 -9.44 -0.49
CA ILE A 37 -29.60 -8.18 -0.24
C ILE A 37 -30.77 -8.47 0.70
N PHE A 38 -30.83 -7.73 1.80
CA PHE A 38 -31.87 -7.81 2.80
C PHE A 38 -32.75 -6.57 2.74
N THR A 39 -34.06 -6.81 2.63
CA THR A 39 -35.11 -5.81 2.44
C THR A 39 -36.19 -6.00 3.50
N ALA A 40 -37.24 -5.16 3.50
CA ALA A 40 -38.37 -5.34 4.41
C ALA A 40 -39.06 -6.71 4.26
N SER A 41 -39.10 -7.29 3.05
CA SER A 41 -39.69 -8.61 2.80
C SER A 41 -38.76 -9.77 3.14
N ASN A 42 -37.46 -9.50 3.26
CA ASN A 42 -36.44 -10.48 3.62
C ASN A 42 -35.42 -9.86 4.60
N PRO A 43 -35.80 -9.64 5.88
CA PRO A 43 -34.91 -9.04 6.86
C PRO A 43 -33.84 -10.04 7.31
N LEU A 44 -32.62 -9.56 7.54
CA LEU A 44 -31.57 -10.33 8.21
C LEU A 44 -31.95 -10.51 9.69
N LYS A 45 -32.11 -11.75 10.13
CA LYS A 45 -32.43 -12.09 11.52
C LYS A 45 -31.29 -12.88 12.13
N VAL A 46 -30.77 -12.38 13.25
CA VAL A 46 -29.63 -12.98 13.96
C VAL A 46 -29.89 -12.87 15.45
N ALA A 47 -29.85 -13.99 16.16
CA ALA A 47 -30.03 -14.04 17.60
C ALA A 47 -28.71 -13.79 18.35
N ALA A 48 -28.81 -13.35 19.61
CA ALA A 48 -27.65 -13.18 20.47
C ALA A 48 -26.82 -14.48 20.55
N GLY A 49 -25.50 -14.36 20.43
CA GLY A 49 -24.58 -15.48 20.40
C GLY A 49 -24.36 -16.12 19.03
N GLU A 50 -25.20 -15.87 18.03
CA GLU A 50 -25.02 -16.46 16.69
C GLU A 50 -23.78 -15.93 15.96
N THR A 51 -23.32 -16.70 14.96
CA THR A 51 -22.16 -16.36 14.14
C THR A 51 -22.54 -16.27 12.67
N ILE A 52 -22.17 -15.16 12.04
CA ILE A 52 -22.25 -14.94 10.59
C ILE A 52 -20.85 -15.13 10.01
N VAL A 53 -20.72 -16.03 9.04
CA VAL A 53 -19.46 -16.32 8.34
C VAL A 53 -19.58 -15.91 6.88
N LEU A 54 -18.67 -15.04 6.44
CA LEU A 54 -18.63 -14.52 5.07
C LEU A 54 -17.47 -15.15 4.29
N GLY A 55 -17.75 -15.70 3.12
CA GLY A 55 -16.72 -16.13 2.18
C GLY A 55 -15.95 -14.96 1.55
N ALA A 56 -14.89 -15.25 0.80
CA ALA A 56 -14.05 -14.24 0.15
C ALA A 56 -14.87 -13.27 -0.72
N GLY A 57 -14.72 -11.96 -0.48
CA GLY A 57 -15.42 -10.90 -1.22
C GLY A 57 -16.93 -10.80 -0.96
N VAL A 58 -17.50 -11.61 -0.05
CA VAL A 58 -18.93 -11.60 0.24
C VAL A 58 -19.32 -10.36 1.04
N THR A 59 -20.47 -9.77 0.69
CA THR A 59 -21.05 -8.60 1.36
C THR A 59 -22.52 -8.85 1.69
N LEU A 60 -22.97 -8.47 2.88
CA LEU A 60 -24.39 -8.41 3.21
C LEU A 60 -24.89 -6.99 3.00
N ILE A 61 -25.84 -6.80 2.08
CA ILE A 61 -26.36 -5.48 1.71
C ILE A 61 -27.71 -5.29 2.40
N ILE A 62 -27.84 -4.23 3.20
CA ILE A 62 -29.04 -3.91 3.96
C ILE A 62 -29.72 -2.71 3.32
N GLU A 63 -30.93 -2.90 2.80
CA GLU A 63 -31.76 -1.84 2.21
C GLU A 63 -32.80 -1.29 3.19
N ASN A 64 -33.17 -2.05 4.23
CA ASN A 64 -34.17 -1.69 5.24
C ASN A 64 -33.52 -1.41 6.63
N GLY A 65 -34.27 -1.54 7.73
CA GLY A 65 -33.71 -1.60 9.08
C GLY A 65 -32.85 -2.86 9.33
N LEU A 66 -32.04 -2.82 10.39
CA LEU A 66 -31.18 -3.92 10.84
C LEU A 66 -31.16 -3.95 12.36
N GLU A 67 -31.36 -5.15 12.92
CA GLU A 67 -31.23 -5.39 14.35
C GLU A 67 -30.23 -6.53 14.57
N LEU A 68 -29.05 -6.19 15.07
CA LEU A 68 -28.05 -7.15 15.55
C LEU A 68 -27.83 -6.89 17.03
N GLN A 69 -28.57 -7.60 17.88
CA GLN A 69 -28.59 -7.39 19.33
C GLN A 69 -27.98 -8.58 20.05
N GLY A 70 -26.67 -8.54 20.24
CA GLY A 70 -25.96 -9.45 21.14
C GLY A 70 -26.09 -9.03 22.61
N THR A 71 -25.40 -9.76 23.47
CA THR A 71 -25.18 -9.36 24.88
C THR A 71 -23.70 -9.46 25.22
N GLN A 72 -23.27 -8.88 26.33
CA GLN A 72 -21.89 -9.04 26.81
C GLN A 72 -21.48 -10.51 26.99
N ALA A 73 -22.41 -11.37 27.44
CA ALA A 73 -22.16 -12.79 27.67
C ALA A 73 -22.30 -13.64 26.39
N ALA A 74 -23.07 -13.17 25.40
CA ALA A 74 -23.34 -13.84 24.14
C ALA A 74 -23.36 -12.82 23.00
N PRO A 75 -22.19 -12.31 22.58
CA PRO A 75 -22.10 -11.36 21.49
C PRO A 75 -22.42 -12.06 20.15
N ILE A 76 -22.95 -11.30 19.20
CA ILE A 76 -23.03 -11.77 17.80
C ILE A 76 -21.63 -11.65 17.19
N VAL A 77 -21.20 -12.65 16.42
CA VAL A 77 -19.92 -12.62 15.73
C VAL A 77 -20.16 -12.54 14.23
N VAL A 78 -19.57 -11.55 13.55
CA VAL A 78 -19.56 -11.46 12.09
C VAL A 78 -18.11 -11.59 11.65
N MET A 79 -17.78 -12.63 10.90
CA MET A 79 -16.39 -12.94 10.59
C MET A 79 -16.17 -13.39 9.15
N SER A 80 -14.95 -13.19 8.66
CA SER A 80 -14.52 -13.88 7.44
C SER A 80 -14.30 -15.36 7.71
N GLN A 81 -14.58 -16.18 6.70
CA GLN A 81 -14.21 -17.60 6.69
C GLN A 81 -12.68 -17.78 6.62
N ASP A 82 -12.00 -16.90 5.91
CA ASP A 82 -10.55 -16.89 5.70
C ASP A 82 -10.02 -15.46 5.79
N SER A 83 -9.05 -15.23 6.68
CA SER A 83 -8.43 -13.91 6.88
C SER A 83 -7.44 -13.54 5.77
N GLY A 84 -6.92 -14.53 5.02
CA GLY A 84 -6.07 -14.30 3.85
C GLY A 84 -6.87 -13.94 2.58
N SER A 85 -8.17 -14.17 2.59
CA SER A 85 -9.10 -13.80 1.51
C SER A 85 -10.42 -13.33 2.12
N PRO A 86 -10.44 -12.14 2.73
CA PRO A 86 -11.52 -11.69 3.60
C PRO A 86 -12.86 -11.52 2.87
N GLY A 87 -13.95 -11.82 3.58
CA GLY A 87 -15.25 -11.24 3.29
C GLY A 87 -15.22 -9.72 3.48
N ILE A 88 -16.08 -8.99 2.78
CA ILE A 88 -16.10 -7.52 2.87
C ILE A 88 -16.72 -7.11 4.21
N GLY A 89 -17.97 -7.50 4.48
CA GLY A 89 -18.71 -7.12 5.69
C GLY A 89 -20.15 -6.72 5.39
N ILE A 90 -20.68 -5.74 6.13
CA ILE A 90 -22.06 -5.27 5.98
C ILE A 90 -22.08 -3.90 5.28
N LYS A 91 -22.90 -3.77 4.23
CA LYS A 91 -23.15 -2.52 3.51
C LYS A 91 -24.57 -2.02 3.75
N ILE A 92 -24.71 -0.75 4.11
CA ILE A 92 -26.00 -0.07 4.30
C ILE A 92 -26.29 0.81 3.08
N ARG A 93 -27.48 0.68 2.50
CA ARG A 93 -27.99 1.54 1.43
C ARG A 93 -29.52 1.67 1.51
N GLY A 94 -30.14 2.39 0.59
CA GLY A 94 -31.60 2.58 0.53
C GLY A 94 -32.09 3.75 1.38
N GLN A 95 -33.22 4.33 1.00
CA GLN A 95 -33.76 5.60 1.52
C GLN A 95 -34.97 5.35 2.44
N GLU A 96 -34.72 4.74 3.60
CA GLU A 96 -35.78 4.25 4.51
C GLU A 96 -35.83 5.08 5.79
N GLN A 97 -36.29 6.33 5.68
CA GLN A 97 -36.28 7.35 6.75
C GLN A 97 -37.02 6.98 8.04
N ASN A 98 -37.88 5.96 8.02
CA ASN A 98 -38.62 5.50 9.20
C ASN A 98 -37.92 4.35 9.94
N GLU A 99 -36.94 3.72 9.29
CA GLU A 99 -36.29 2.52 9.78
C GLU A 99 -35.06 2.87 10.62
N THR A 100 -34.66 1.92 11.47
CA THR A 100 -33.53 2.07 12.39
C THR A 100 -32.48 1.00 12.15
N LEU A 101 -31.23 1.35 12.42
CA LEU A 101 -30.13 0.39 12.52
C LEU A 101 -29.70 0.33 13.99
N HIS A 102 -29.77 -0.85 14.58
CA HIS A 102 -29.36 -1.09 15.96
C HIS A 102 -28.41 -2.28 16.01
N ILE A 103 -27.13 -1.99 16.21
CA ILE A 103 -26.05 -2.97 16.25
C ILE A 103 -25.38 -2.85 17.62
N GLN A 104 -25.56 -3.86 18.46
CA GLN A 104 -25.12 -3.83 19.85
C GLN A 104 -24.47 -5.16 20.25
N HIS A 105 -23.34 -5.08 20.95
CA HIS A 105 -22.57 -6.26 21.38
C HIS A 105 -22.23 -7.21 20.22
N VAL A 106 -21.66 -6.64 19.16
CA VAL A 106 -21.25 -7.37 17.95
C VAL A 106 -19.74 -7.32 17.80
N VAL A 107 -19.15 -8.47 17.47
CA VAL A 107 -17.73 -8.62 17.16
C VAL A 107 -17.56 -8.85 15.67
N PHE A 108 -16.94 -7.89 14.98
CA PHE A 108 -16.52 -8.02 13.59
C PHE A 108 -15.07 -8.51 13.54
N ARG A 109 -14.79 -9.58 12.79
CA ARG A 109 -13.47 -10.23 12.75
C ARG A 109 -12.98 -10.51 11.34
N ASP A 110 -11.77 -10.06 11.06
CA ASP A 110 -11.01 -10.41 9.85
C ASP A 110 -11.76 -10.07 8.55
N LEU A 111 -12.55 -8.99 8.58
CA LEU A 111 -13.33 -8.47 7.45
C LEU A 111 -12.60 -7.27 6.82
N SER A 112 -12.72 -7.10 5.50
CA SER A 112 -12.11 -5.95 4.82
C SER A 112 -12.69 -4.61 5.27
N GLN A 113 -14.01 -4.54 5.47
CA GLN A 113 -14.78 -3.37 5.92
C GLN A 113 -15.96 -3.85 6.76
N ALA A 114 -15.81 -3.87 8.08
CA ALA A 114 -16.83 -4.40 8.99
C ALA A 114 -18.22 -3.81 8.73
N LEU A 115 -18.29 -2.48 8.59
CA LEU A 115 -19.53 -1.77 8.30
C LEU A 115 -19.28 -0.56 7.38
N ARG A 116 -20.05 -0.48 6.31
CA ARG A 116 -19.97 0.61 5.32
C ARG A 116 -21.35 1.16 4.99
N PHE A 117 -21.52 2.46 5.10
CA PHE A 117 -22.69 3.17 4.61
C PHE A 117 -22.36 3.74 3.24
N GLU A 118 -23.12 3.36 2.22
CA GLU A 118 -22.98 3.88 0.86
C GLU A 118 -23.73 5.21 0.74
N PRO A 119 -23.29 6.19 -0.08
CA PRO A 119 -23.89 7.54 -0.14
C PRO A 119 -25.42 7.57 -0.32
N PHE A 120 -26.00 6.56 -0.97
CA PHE A 120 -27.45 6.43 -1.12
C PHE A 120 -28.09 5.69 0.07
N TRP A 121 -27.94 6.20 1.28
CA TRP A 121 -28.58 5.68 2.49
C TRP A 121 -29.39 6.76 3.22
N ASP A 122 -30.46 6.39 3.94
CA ASP A 122 -31.14 7.28 4.89
C ASP A 122 -31.95 6.46 5.92
N ARG A 123 -31.87 6.83 7.21
CA ARG A 123 -32.50 6.10 8.33
C ARG A 123 -32.95 7.09 9.41
N LYS A 124 -33.92 6.70 10.23
CA LYS A 124 -34.33 7.48 11.40
C LYS A 124 -33.20 7.58 12.44
N SER A 125 -32.54 6.46 12.70
CA SER A 125 -31.42 6.40 13.65
C SER A 125 -30.46 5.26 13.35
N VAL A 126 -29.19 5.46 13.72
CA VAL A 126 -28.10 4.50 13.64
C VAL A 126 -27.46 4.39 15.01
N ASN A 127 -27.61 3.26 15.68
CA ASN A 127 -27.04 3.01 17.01
C ASN A 127 -26.00 1.90 16.90
N LEU A 128 -24.73 2.27 17.07
CA LEU A 128 -23.58 1.36 17.08
C LEU A 128 -22.98 1.37 18.49
N GLU A 129 -23.22 0.30 19.25
CA GLU A 129 -22.92 0.26 20.68
C GLU A 129 -22.16 -1.00 21.09
N ASN A 130 -21.12 -0.86 21.92
CA ASN A 130 -20.36 -2.00 22.45
C ASN A 130 -19.82 -2.92 21.34
N LEU A 131 -19.21 -2.32 20.31
CA LEU A 131 -18.69 -3.04 19.16
C LEU A 131 -17.21 -3.36 19.33
N ILE A 132 -16.80 -4.53 18.84
CA ILE A 132 -15.38 -4.89 18.70
C ILE A 132 -15.13 -5.16 17.21
N ILE A 133 -14.25 -4.37 16.60
CA ILE A 133 -13.84 -4.54 15.20
C ILE A 133 -12.36 -4.91 15.20
N LYS A 134 -12.02 -6.11 14.70
CA LYS A 134 -10.65 -6.57 14.72
C LYS A 134 -10.18 -7.33 13.49
N GLY A 135 -8.89 -7.20 13.19
CA GLY A 135 -8.20 -7.97 12.15
C GLY A 135 -8.46 -7.52 10.70
N GLY A 136 -9.07 -6.35 10.48
CA GLY A 136 -9.27 -5.84 9.12
C GLY A 136 -7.94 -5.42 8.47
N ASN A 137 -7.62 -5.96 7.29
CA ASN A 137 -6.29 -5.85 6.66
C ASN A 137 -6.28 -5.19 5.27
N SER A 138 -7.41 -4.62 4.83
CA SER A 138 -7.61 -4.09 3.48
C SER A 138 -6.98 -2.72 3.23
N GLY A 139 -6.62 -1.98 4.29
CA GLY A 139 -6.24 -0.56 4.23
C GLY A 139 -7.45 0.39 4.14
N ASP A 140 -8.61 -0.07 3.68
CA ASP A 140 -9.85 0.71 3.71
C ASP A 140 -10.37 0.91 5.14
N PRO A 141 -11.12 2.01 5.44
CA PRO A 141 -11.73 2.21 6.75
C PRO A 141 -12.61 1.02 7.14
N VAL A 142 -12.38 0.47 8.33
CA VAL A 142 -13.14 -0.70 8.81
C VAL A 142 -14.57 -0.31 9.22
N LEU A 143 -14.78 0.97 9.56
CA LEU A 143 -16.09 1.60 9.68
C LEU A 143 -16.09 2.86 8.82
N TYR A 144 -16.97 2.90 7.82
CA TYR A 144 -17.13 4.06 6.94
C TYR A 144 -18.59 4.51 6.94
N VAL A 145 -18.83 5.76 7.31
CA VAL A 145 -20.16 6.39 7.27
C VAL A 145 -20.13 7.52 6.24
N ALA A 146 -20.65 7.27 5.04
CA ALA A 146 -20.76 8.29 4.00
C ALA A 146 -21.84 9.33 4.34
N ASP A 147 -21.73 10.54 3.78
CA ASP A 147 -22.83 11.52 3.83
C ASP A 147 -24.05 10.99 3.05
N PRO A 148 -25.22 10.80 3.68
CA PRO A 148 -26.42 10.37 3.00
C PRO A 148 -26.95 11.42 2.01
N PHE A 149 -27.14 11.03 0.74
CA PHE A 149 -27.89 11.82 -0.22
C PHE A 149 -29.34 12.00 0.25
N ARG A 150 -29.68 13.22 0.67
CA ARG A 150 -31.02 13.59 1.14
C ARG A 150 -31.73 14.51 0.17
N ASP A 151 -33.06 14.34 0.10
CA ASP A 151 -33.91 15.32 -0.56
C ASP A 151 -34.08 16.55 0.35
N LEU A 152 -33.31 17.61 0.07
CA LEU A 152 -33.34 18.88 0.80
C LEU A 152 -34.70 19.60 0.78
N ARG A 153 -35.66 19.16 -0.07
CA ARG A 153 -37.04 19.68 -0.06
C ARG A 153 -37.87 19.10 1.08
N ASN A 154 -37.43 17.99 1.66
CA ASN A 154 -38.07 17.34 2.79
C ASN A 154 -37.30 17.65 4.08
N THR A 155 -37.54 18.83 4.65
CA THR A 155 -36.85 19.35 5.85
C THR A 155 -37.28 18.67 7.17
N SER A 156 -37.99 17.55 7.11
CA SER A 156 -38.72 16.99 8.25
C SER A 156 -38.00 15.89 9.02
N GLY A 157 -36.92 15.34 8.47
CA GLY A 157 -36.22 14.17 9.03
C GLY A 157 -34.80 14.50 9.48
N SER A 158 -34.51 14.29 10.77
CA SER A 158 -33.14 14.22 11.27
C SER A 158 -32.76 12.77 11.57
N THR A 159 -31.55 12.38 11.23
CA THR A 159 -30.95 11.08 11.60
C THR A 159 -30.03 11.28 12.77
N SER A 160 -30.27 10.52 13.83
CA SER A 160 -29.35 10.43 14.96
C SER A 160 -28.38 9.28 14.74
N ILE A 161 -27.08 9.56 14.81
CA ILE A 161 -26.01 8.57 14.71
C ILE A 161 -25.28 8.50 16.05
N LEU A 162 -25.36 7.36 16.73
CA LEU A 162 -24.70 7.07 17.99
C LEU A 162 -23.56 6.09 17.75
N LEU A 163 -22.34 6.51 18.09
CA LEU A 163 -21.16 5.65 18.19
C LEU A 163 -20.74 5.61 19.65
N ASN A 164 -21.03 4.52 20.37
CA ASN A 164 -20.70 4.43 21.79
C ASN A 164 -19.99 3.12 22.16
N ASP A 165 -18.87 3.23 22.86
CA ASP A 165 -18.07 2.08 23.30
C ASP A 165 -17.65 1.16 22.14
N ILE A 166 -16.91 1.71 21.17
CA ILE A 166 -16.39 0.97 20.01
C ILE A 166 -14.90 0.73 20.19
N THR A 167 -14.49 -0.54 20.12
CA THR A 167 -13.09 -0.96 20.18
C THR A 167 -12.61 -1.44 18.81
N LEU A 168 -11.56 -0.82 18.29
CA LEU A 168 -10.89 -1.18 17.05
C LEU A 168 -9.51 -1.74 17.40
N SER A 169 -9.25 -3.00 17.05
CA SER A 169 -7.98 -3.65 17.37
C SER A 169 -7.36 -4.46 16.24
N ASN A 170 -6.04 -4.38 16.10
CA ASN A 170 -5.29 -5.09 15.04
C ASN A 170 -5.84 -4.85 13.62
N ASN A 171 -6.35 -3.64 13.35
CA ASN A 171 -6.78 -3.25 12.01
C ASN A 171 -5.68 -2.48 11.29
N ALA A 172 -5.72 -2.53 9.97
CA ALA A 172 -4.86 -1.78 9.06
C ALA A 172 -5.41 -0.39 8.71
N SER A 173 -6.56 -0.02 9.28
CA SER A 173 -7.25 1.25 9.04
C SER A 173 -8.22 1.58 10.18
N GLY A 174 -8.81 2.77 10.12
CA GLY A 174 -9.61 3.37 11.17
C GLY A 174 -11.10 3.53 10.85
N ILE A 175 -11.68 4.60 11.40
CA ILE A 175 -13.03 5.09 11.14
C ILE A 175 -12.96 6.30 10.22
N LEU A 176 -13.87 6.37 9.24
CA LEU A 176 -14.09 7.56 8.42
C LEU A 176 -15.57 7.96 8.51
N LEU A 177 -15.82 9.20 8.92
CA LEU A 177 -17.16 9.80 9.02
C LEU A 177 -17.25 11.00 8.09
N GLU A 178 -18.22 10.99 7.18
CA GLU A 178 -18.55 12.12 6.29
C GLU A 178 -19.86 12.80 6.73
N GLY A 179 -20.11 14.00 6.19
CA GLY A 179 -21.33 14.75 6.45
C GLY A 179 -21.53 15.15 7.91
N ALA A 180 -20.45 15.21 8.70
CA ALA A 180 -20.56 15.60 10.09
C ALA A 180 -21.00 17.07 10.20
N GLY A 181 -22.04 17.34 10.99
CA GLY A 181 -22.58 18.69 11.16
C GLY A 181 -23.48 19.20 10.03
N VAL A 182 -23.72 18.41 8.97
CA VAL A 182 -24.73 18.69 7.94
C VAL A 182 -26.13 18.79 8.56
N SER A 183 -26.98 19.65 8.01
CA SER A 183 -28.35 19.82 8.50
C SER A 183 -29.14 18.50 8.48
N GLY A 184 -29.67 18.11 9.64
CA GLY A 184 -30.41 16.86 9.80
C GLY A 184 -29.55 15.64 10.14
N LEU A 185 -28.22 15.76 10.27
CA LEU A 185 -27.34 14.68 10.76
C LEU A 185 -26.79 15.02 12.14
N ASN A 186 -27.16 14.23 13.14
CA ASN A 186 -26.75 14.45 14.53
C ASN A 186 -25.85 13.31 15.01
N TYR A 187 -24.54 13.57 15.09
CA TYR A 187 -23.58 12.62 15.63
C TYR A 187 -23.46 12.74 17.16
N SER A 188 -23.45 11.59 17.84
CA SER A 188 -23.10 11.43 19.24
C SER A 188 -22.01 10.37 19.34
N ILE A 189 -20.78 10.80 19.60
CA ILE A 189 -19.60 9.92 19.58
C ILE A 189 -18.97 9.92 20.96
N ASN A 190 -18.89 8.74 21.57
CA ASN A 190 -18.26 8.59 22.86
C ASN A 190 -17.52 7.26 22.99
N ASN A 191 -16.36 7.32 23.61
CA ASN A 191 -15.55 6.17 23.97
C ASN A 191 -15.17 5.29 22.76
N LEU A 192 -14.34 5.85 21.88
CA LEU A 192 -13.66 5.09 20.85
C LEU A 192 -12.29 4.65 21.35
N ILE A 193 -11.99 3.36 21.21
CA ILE A 193 -10.75 2.74 21.67
C ILE A 193 -10.03 2.15 20.47
N PHE A 194 -8.84 2.64 20.19
CA PHE A 194 -7.97 2.12 19.14
C PHE A 194 -6.77 1.44 19.79
N ARG A 195 -6.61 0.15 19.54
CA ARG A 195 -5.59 -0.68 20.19
C ARG A 195 -4.79 -1.54 19.22
N ASP A 196 -3.47 -1.44 19.26
CA ASP A 196 -2.57 -2.31 18.47
C ASP A 196 -2.92 -2.32 16.96
N ASN A 197 -3.45 -1.21 16.43
CA ASN A 197 -3.70 -1.04 15.00
C ASN A 197 -2.39 -0.64 14.29
N TYR A 198 -2.29 -0.93 12.99
CA TYR A 198 -1.11 -0.59 12.19
C TYR A 198 -1.52 0.02 10.84
N LEU A 199 -1.35 1.33 10.70
CA LEU A 199 -1.68 2.04 9.46
C LEU A 199 -0.41 2.17 8.63
N ALA A 200 -0.34 1.52 7.48
CA ALA A 200 0.89 1.43 6.68
C ALA A 200 1.09 2.57 5.66
N THR A 201 0.06 3.36 5.38
CA THR A 201 0.05 4.30 4.24
C THR A 201 -0.12 5.76 4.66
N ASP A 202 0.47 6.66 3.87
CA ASP A 202 0.39 8.10 4.07
C ASP A 202 -1.06 8.61 3.93
N GLY A 203 -1.42 9.61 4.75
CA GLY A 203 -2.74 10.26 4.68
C GLY A 203 -3.88 9.52 5.37
N GLN A 204 -3.63 8.33 5.93
CA GLN A 204 -4.62 7.63 6.74
C GLN A 204 -4.66 8.13 8.18
N SER A 205 -5.82 8.04 8.82
CA SER A 205 -5.95 8.24 10.26
C SER A 205 -6.80 7.17 10.93
N LEU A 206 -6.54 6.90 12.21
CA LEU A 206 -7.40 6.02 13.00
C LEU A 206 -8.81 6.58 13.12
N LEU A 207 -8.95 7.91 13.16
CA LEU A 207 -10.23 8.59 13.07
C LEU A 207 -10.14 9.77 12.10
N HIS A 208 -10.88 9.71 11.00
CA HIS A 208 -11.11 10.83 10.10
C HIS A 208 -12.55 11.32 10.24
N VAL A 209 -12.73 12.63 10.37
CA VAL A 209 -14.04 13.28 10.41
C VAL A 209 -14.07 14.40 9.38
N ASP A 210 -14.98 14.30 8.40
CA ASP A 210 -15.27 15.37 7.46
C ASP A 210 -16.48 16.18 7.94
N ILE A 211 -16.24 17.44 8.27
CA ILE A 211 -17.23 18.39 8.76
C ILE A 211 -17.69 19.27 7.59
N GLU A 212 -18.95 19.10 7.21
CA GLU A 212 -19.56 19.79 6.06
C GLU A 212 -20.66 20.77 6.50
N ALA A 213 -20.61 21.25 7.75
CA ALA A 213 -21.59 22.20 8.25
C ALA A 213 -21.56 23.54 7.48
N GLU A 214 -22.73 24.05 7.09
CA GLU A 214 -22.87 25.36 6.42
C GLU A 214 -22.56 26.55 7.35
N GLU A 215 -22.65 26.35 8.67
CA GLU A 215 -22.33 27.34 9.69
C GLU A 215 -21.12 26.90 10.54
N THR A 216 -20.48 27.85 11.22
CA THR A 216 -19.45 27.55 12.23
C THR A 216 -20.05 26.69 13.32
N ARG A 217 -19.67 25.42 13.38
CA ARG A 217 -20.11 24.44 14.37
C ARG A 217 -18.92 23.76 15.02
N GLU A 218 -19.06 23.56 16.31
CA GLU A 218 -18.18 22.69 17.10
C GLU A 218 -18.77 21.29 17.08
N MET A 219 -17.96 20.29 16.72
CA MET A 219 -18.32 18.89 16.87
C MET A 219 -17.65 18.32 18.11
N LEU A 220 -18.43 17.67 18.98
CA LEU A 220 -17.91 17.06 20.19
C LEU A 220 -17.70 15.56 20.01
N ILE A 221 -16.51 15.10 20.34
CA ILE A 221 -16.19 13.71 20.63
C ILE A 221 -15.95 13.60 22.13
N GLY A 222 -16.52 12.58 22.77
CA GLY A 222 -16.29 12.26 24.17
C GLY A 222 -14.85 11.76 24.41
N ASN A 223 -14.75 10.50 24.85
CA ASN A 223 -13.45 9.90 25.14
C ASN A 223 -12.82 9.23 23.91
N LEU A 224 -11.53 9.48 23.68
CA LEU A 224 -10.67 8.75 22.73
C LEU A 224 -9.54 8.05 23.50
N VAL A 225 -9.26 6.80 23.14
CA VAL A 225 -8.18 6.00 23.73
C VAL A 225 -7.29 5.44 22.62
N TYR A 226 -5.98 5.72 22.69
CA TYR A 226 -4.96 5.19 21.78
C TYR A 226 -3.95 4.35 22.55
N GLU A 227 -3.91 3.06 22.27
CA GLU A 227 -3.03 2.10 22.95
C GLU A 227 -2.19 1.33 21.93
N ARG A 228 -0.86 1.49 21.97
CA ARG A 228 0.11 0.80 21.11
C ARG A 228 -0.22 0.79 19.61
N ASN A 229 -0.85 1.85 19.10
CA ASN A 229 -1.07 1.99 17.65
C ASN A 229 0.24 2.38 16.96
N ARG A 230 0.41 1.94 15.72
CA ARG A 230 1.63 2.17 14.95
C ARG A 230 1.29 2.73 13.58
N PHE A 231 2.18 3.58 13.09
CA PHE A 231 2.02 4.30 11.85
C PHE A 231 3.26 4.07 10.99
N GLY A 232 3.05 3.63 9.75
CA GLY A 232 4.01 3.77 8.67
C GLY A 232 3.82 5.15 8.01
N GLY A 233 4.91 5.76 7.58
CA GLY A 233 4.88 7.04 6.86
C GLY A 233 4.20 8.18 7.65
N SER A 234 3.27 8.86 6.99
CA SER A 234 2.57 10.06 7.43
C SER A 234 1.16 9.79 7.97
N ALA A 235 0.87 8.59 8.47
CA ALA A 235 -0.41 8.31 9.10
C ALA A 235 -0.58 9.06 10.44
N ARG A 236 -1.83 9.19 10.89
CA ARG A 236 -2.25 10.11 11.97
C ARG A 236 -3.19 9.43 12.95
N HIS A 237 -3.29 9.94 14.17
CA HIS A 237 -4.29 9.46 15.13
C HIS A 237 -5.68 9.99 14.78
N VAL A 238 -5.79 11.31 14.63
CA VAL A 238 -7.02 12.00 14.27
C VAL A 238 -6.73 12.95 13.11
N SER A 239 -7.63 13.00 12.14
CA SER A 239 -7.62 14.00 11.08
C SER A 239 -9.01 14.59 10.85
N ILE A 240 -9.05 15.82 10.36
CA ILE A 240 -10.28 16.56 10.09
C ILE A 240 -10.29 17.05 8.63
N GLY A 241 -11.38 16.78 7.91
CA GLY A 241 -11.78 17.52 6.71
C GLY A 241 -12.77 18.60 7.13
N SER A 242 -12.55 19.87 6.81
CA SER A 242 -13.42 20.96 7.26
C SER A 242 -13.03 22.30 6.65
N ASN A 243 -13.92 23.29 6.81
CA ASN A 243 -13.60 24.70 6.59
C ASN A 243 -12.84 25.30 7.78
N LEU A 244 -12.07 26.37 7.52
CA LEU A 244 -11.19 27.05 8.49
C LEU A 244 -11.79 27.47 9.84
N ASN A 245 -13.10 27.66 9.92
CA ASN A 245 -13.77 28.20 11.10
C ASN A 245 -14.51 27.11 11.92
N GLN A 246 -14.21 25.84 11.65
CA GLN A 246 -14.83 24.70 12.33
C GLN A 246 -13.83 24.06 13.30
N SER A 247 -14.35 23.45 14.36
CA SER A 247 -13.55 22.76 15.35
C SER A 247 -14.11 21.38 15.67
N LEU A 248 -13.18 20.43 15.89
CA LEU A 248 -13.47 19.13 16.46
C LEU A 248 -12.92 19.10 17.87
N ILE A 249 -13.81 19.08 18.86
CA ILE A 249 -13.47 19.07 20.28
C ILE A 249 -13.43 17.63 20.76
N VAL A 250 -12.27 17.18 21.24
CA VAL A 250 -12.11 15.90 21.93
C VAL A 250 -12.12 16.19 23.43
N SER A 251 -13.15 15.71 24.11
CA SER A 251 -13.38 15.96 25.54
C SER A 251 -12.25 15.41 26.40
N ARG A 252 -11.81 14.18 26.10
CA ARG A 252 -10.68 13.56 26.78
C ARG A 252 -9.97 12.56 25.88
N LEU A 253 -8.65 12.63 25.90
CA LEU A 253 -7.75 11.77 25.17
C LEU A 253 -6.87 10.98 26.15
N TYR A 254 -6.78 9.68 25.95
CA TYR A 254 -5.86 8.79 26.68
C TYR A 254 -4.89 8.15 25.70
N ALA A 255 -3.58 8.23 25.95
CA ALA A 255 -2.57 7.64 25.07
C ALA A 255 -1.35 7.09 25.84
N ASP A 256 -0.69 6.09 25.25
CA ASP A 256 0.61 5.55 25.74
C ASP A 256 1.78 6.51 25.49
N GLU A 257 1.67 7.35 24.46
CA GLU A 257 2.69 8.32 24.05
C GLU A 257 2.12 9.74 24.19
N VAL A 258 2.98 10.70 24.54
CA VAL A 258 2.60 12.12 24.71
C VAL A 258 2.26 12.77 23.36
N ASP A 259 2.83 12.27 22.26
CA ASP A 259 2.75 12.87 20.93
C ASP A 259 1.65 12.24 20.08
N VAL A 260 0.40 12.56 20.39
CA VAL A 260 -0.72 12.23 19.51
C VAL A 260 -0.65 13.09 18.25
N VAL A 261 -0.30 12.46 17.13
CA VAL A 261 -0.22 13.13 15.82
C VAL A 261 -1.62 13.46 15.28
N LEU A 262 -1.91 14.75 15.18
CA LEU A 262 -3.16 15.30 14.65
C LEU A 262 -2.93 15.83 13.23
N TYR A 263 -3.96 15.86 12.39
CA TYR A 263 -3.91 16.53 11.09
C TYR A 263 -5.09 17.49 10.97
N ASP A 264 -4.79 18.77 11.14
CA ASP A 264 -5.75 19.87 11.26
C ASP A 264 -5.13 21.19 10.77
N GLN A 265 -5.75 22.32 11.14
CA GLN A 265 -5.30 23.66 10.79
C GLN A 265 -3.80 23.95 11.01
N ARG A 266 -3.17 23.28 11.99
CA ARG A 266 -1.73 23.46 12.28
C ARG A 266 -0.83 22.83 11.21
N PHE A 267 -1.33 21.81 10.53
CA PHE A 267 -0.65 21.14 9.42
C PHE A 267 -1.07 21.71 8.07
N ASP A 268 -2.35 22.06 7.89
CA ASP A 268 -2.87 22.68 6.68
C ASP A 268 -3.82 23.81 7.06
N SER A 269 -3.39 25.05 6.79
CA SER A 269 -4.12 26.27 7.14
C SER A 269 -5.43 26.47 6.38
N ARG A 270 -5.97 25.46 5.70
CA ARG A 270 -7.31 25.45 5.08
C ARG A 270 -8.31 24.62 5.88
N LEU A 271 -7.83 23.80 6.80
CA LEU A 271 -8.64 22.94 7.65
C LEU A 271 -9.08 23.67 8.92
N GLY A 272 -10.13 23.16 9.55
CA GLY A 272 -10.50 23.47 10.93
C GLY A 272 -9.52 22.88 11.94
N ILE A 273 -9.73 23.21 13.22
CA ILE A 273 -8.82 22.87 14.31
C ILE A 273 -9.32 21.69 15.15
N ILE A 274 -8.42 20.82 15.60
CA ILE A 274 -8.72 19.78 16.58
C ILE A 274 -8.30 20.26 17.97
N GLU A 275 -9.28 20.42 18.84
CA GLU A 275 -9.08 20.87 20.21
C GLU A 275 -9.11 19.68 21.17
N LEU A 276 -8.01 19.49 21.91
CA LEU A 276 -7.92 18.48 22.96
C LEU A 276 -8.20 19.15 24.31
N ALA A 277 -9.38 18.93 24.87
CA ALA A 277 -9.77 19.57 26.12
C ALA A 277 -9.01 19.00 27.33
N ASN A 278 -8.69 17.71 27.31
CA ASN A 278 -7.91 17.04 28.35
C ASN A 278 -7.11 15.86 27.76
N VAL A 279 -5.82 15.77 28.10
CA VAL A 279 -4.93 14.68 27.70
C VAL A 279 -4.40 14.02 28.97
N SER A 280 -4.67 12.72 29.11
CA SER A 280 -4.29 11.88 30.25
C SER A 280 -3.46 10.68 29.80
N ASP A 281 -2.70 10.12 30.73
CA ASP A 281 -1.97 8.86 30.54
C ASP A 281 -2.94 7.67 30.38
N LEU A 282 -2.58 6.66 29.58
CA LEU A 282 -3.42 5.47 29.36
C LEU A 282 -3.84 4.77 30.68
N THR A 283 -2.98 4.79 31.69
CA THR A 283 -3.25 4.19 33.01
C THR A 283 -4.49 4.76 33.69
N GLU A 284 -4.89 5.99 33.35
CA GLU A 284 -6.10 6.66 33.86
C GLU A 284 -7.37 6.28 33.10
N SER A 285 -7.28 5.62 31.94
CA SER A 285 -8.46 5.31 31.11
C SER A 285 -9.37 4.24 31.70
N GLN A 286 -8.88 3.43 32.65
CA GLN A 286 -9.55 2.24 33.20
C GLN A 286 -9.97 1.19 32.15
N LYS A 287 -9.58 1.34 30.87
CA LYS A 287 -10.07 0.53 29.73
C LYS A 287 -9.01 -0.30 29.02
N SER A 288 -7.76 -0.31 29.51
CA SER A 288 -6.76 -1.30 29.06
C SER A 288 -6.86 -2.59 29.88
N PRO A 289 -7.35 -3.71 29.30
CA PRO A 289 -7.30 -5.00 29.95
C PRO A 289 -5.92 -5.64 29.82
N TYR A 290 -5.06 -5.26 28.87
CA TYR A 290 -3.81 -5.98 28.59
C TYR A 290 -2.59 -5.10 28.81
N GLN A 291 -1.72 -5.48 29.75
CA GLN A 291 -0.50 -4.73 30.04
C GLN A 291 0.73 -5.61 29.85
N VAL A 292 1.70 -5.17 29.05
CA VAL A 292 3.02 -5.82 28.98
C VAL A 292 3.93 -5.16 30.03
N ILE A 293 4.12 -5.83 31.16
CA ILE A 293 4.93 -5.33 32.29
C ILE A 293 6.41 -5.27 31.90
N ALA A 294 6.89 -6.32 31.24
CA ALA A 294 8.28 -6.38 30.80
C ALA A 294 8.42 -7.30 29.59
N HIS A 295 9.26 -6.88 28.64
CA HIS A 295 9.73 -7.73 27.57
C HIS A 295 11.25 -7.70 27.55
N LYS A 296 11.87 -8.88 27.67
CA LYS A 296 13.32 -9.12 27.53
C LYS A 296 13.53 -10.27 26.54
N PRO A 297 14.72 -10.41 25.93
CA PRO A 297 15.01 -11.58 25.11
C PRO A 297 14.66 -12.87 25.86
N GLY A 298 13.74 -13.64 25.30
CA GLY A 298 13.27 -14.93 25.83
C GLY A 298 12.26 -14.87 26.97
N LEU A 299 11.80 -13.67 27.38
CA LEU A 299 10.88 -13.50 28.50
C LEU A 299 9.88 -12.37 28.27
N ILE A 300 8.59 -12.67 28.40
CA ILE A 300 7.49 -11.71 28.44
C ILE A 300 6.79 -11.84 29.80
N LEU A 301 6.57 -10.71 30.46
CA LEU A 301 5.69 -10.58 31.63
C LEU A 301 4.52 -9.68 31.25
N ALA A 302 3.30 -10.17 31.42
CA ALA A 302 2.09 -9.45 31.07
C ALA A 302 0.98 -9.63 32.11
N LEU A 303 0.08 -8.66 32.21
CA LEU A 303 -1.20 -8.77 32.90
C LEU A 303 -2.29 -8.96 31.84
N ILE A 304 -2.95 -10.11 31.88
CA ILE A 304 -4.03 -10.50 30.99
C ILE A 304 -5.20 -11.02 31.84
N PRO A 305 -6.37 -10.37 31.79
CA PRO A 305 -7.54 -10.76 32.55
C PRO A 305 -7.94 -12.20 32.28
N ASN A 306 -8.23 -12.93 33.36
CA ASN A 306 -8.67 -14.32 33.29
C ASN A 306 -7.66 -15.26 32.59
N ILE A 307 -6.36 -14.95 32.63
CA ILE A 307 -5.34 -15.75 31.94
C ILE A 307 -5.28 -17.20 32.39
N SER A 308 -5.71 -17.49 33.62
CA SER A 308 -5.83 -18.84 34.16
C SER A 308 -6.77 -19.74 33.32
N ILE A 309 -7.69 -19.14 32.56
CA ILE A 309 -8.62 -19.82 31.63
C ILE A 309 -8.06 -19.82 30.19
N LEU A 310 -7.30 -18.79 29.82
CA LEU A 310 -6.84 -18.51 28.44
C LEU A 310 -5.44 -19.02 28.11
N ALA A 311 -4.70 -19.57 29.08
CA ALA A 311 -3.30 -19.97 28.88
C ALA A 311 -3.11 -21.04 27.79
N GLN A 312 -4.15 -21.84 27.53
CA GLN A 312 -4.16 -22.79 26.42
C GLN A 312 -4.48 -22.06 25.11
N GLY A 313 -3.56 -22.12 24.14
CA GLY A 313 -3.74 -21.52 22.82
C GLY A 313 -3.05 -20.17 22.61
N LEU A 314 -2.29 -19.68 23.60
CA LEU A 314 -1.38 -18.55 23.39
C LEU A 314 -0.31 -18.90 22.35
N ALA A 315 0.06 -17.91 21.54
CA ALA A 315 1.20 -18.00 20.63
C ALA A 315 2.09 -16.78 20.79
N VAL A 316 3.40 -17.01 20.75
CA VAL A 316 4.40 -15.95 20.59
C VAL A 316 4.85 -15.98 19.14
N GLU A 317 4.84 -14.83 18.49
CA GLU A 317 5.18 -14.70 17.06
C GLU A 317 6.28 -13.66 16.84
N ASP A 318 7.12 -13.86 15.83
CA ASP A 318 8.10 -12.88 15.36
C ASP A 318 7.44 -11.78 14.48
N SER A 319 8.23 -10.87 13.93
CA SER A 319 7.72 -9.79 13.05
C SER A 319 7.17 -10.27 11.70
N LEU A 320 7.48 -11.52 11.31
CA LEU A 320 6.97 -12.18 10.11
C LEU A 320 5.79 -13.11 10.42
N PHE A 321 5.28 -13.06 11.65
CA PHE A 321 4.21 -13.92 12.16
C PHE A 321 4.56 -15.41 12.27
N ASN A 322 5.84 -15.77 12.26
CA ASN A 322 6.24 -17.16 12.53
C ASN A 322 6.10 -17.43 14.03
N ARG A 323 5.54 -18.59 14.36
CA ARG A 323 5.35 -19.01 15.75
C ARG A 323 6.69 -19.42 16.37
N LEU A 324 7.02 -18.81 17.49
CA LEU A 324 8.17 -19.14 18.32
C LEU A 324 7.83 -20.27 19.30
N VAL A 325 8.85 -21.03 19.70
CA VAL A 325 8.71 -22.04 20.75
C VAL A 325 8.56 -21.31 22.07
N SER A 326 7.44 -21.50 22.77
CA SER A 326 7.15 -20.76 23.99
C SER A 326 6.43 -21.61 25.04
N THR A 327 6.71 -21.32 26.31
CA THR A 327 6.01 -21.88 27.48
C THR A 327 5.32 -20.75 28.24
N SER A 328 4.00 -20.85 28.39
CA SER A 328 3.18 -19.91 29.16
C SER A 328 2.91 -20.44 30.57
N ASN A 329 3.26 -19.65 31.58
CA ASN A 329 3.11 -19.95 32.99
C ASN A 329 2.25 -18.87 33.67
N PRO A 330 0.96 -19.13 33.94
CA PRO A 330 0.14 -18.25 34.78
C PRO A 330 0.74 -18.20 36.19
N MET A 331 1.03 -17.00 36.70
CA MET A 331 1.68 -16.80 38.00
C MET A 331 0.70 -16.53 39.15
N GLY A 332 -0.61 -16.55 38.86
CA GLY A 332 -1.70 -16.24 39.79
C GLY A 332 -2.43 -14.95 39.41
N GLY A 333 -3.76 -14.95 39.57
CA GLY A 333 -4.62 -13.85 39.10
C GLY A 333 -4.51 -13.65 37.58
N ASP A 334 -4.28 -12.40 37.17
CA ASP A 334 -4.14 -12.00 35.77
C ASP A 334 -2.68 -12.01 35.27
N SER A 335 -1.72 -12.41 36.11
CA SER A 335 -0.30 -12.38 35.76
C SER A 335 0.13 -13.56 34.90
N LEU A 336 0.78 -13.26 33.77
CA LEU A 336 1.35 -14.22 32.84
C LEU A 336 2.86 -14.03 32.73
N LYS A 337 3.59 -15.15 32.82
CA LYS A 337 4.98 -15.24 32.39
C LYS A 337 5.07 -16.13 31.16
N VAL A 338 5.64 -15.64 30.08
CA VAL A 338 5.93 -16.43 28.88
C VAL A 338 7.43 -16.48 28.67
N GLU A 339 7.98 -17.68 28.61
CA GLU A 339 9.37 -17.93 28.22
C GLU A 339 9.37 -18.43 26.78
N TYR A 340 10.26 -17.92 25.94
CA TYR A 340 10.32 -18.30 24.52
C TYR A 340 11.77 -18.45 24.04
N SER A 341 11.96 -19.26 23.01
CA SER A 341 13.25 -19.45 22.32
C SER A 341 13.12 -19.18 20.81
N GLY A 342 14.24 -18.84 20.18
CA GLY A 342 14.31 -18.45 18.76
C GLY A 342 14.63 -16.98 18.57
N GLU A 343 14.12 -16.39 17.47
CA GLU A 343 14.31 -14.97 17.15
C GLU A 343 13.55 -14.02 18.10
N LYS A 344 13.59 -12.72 17.81
CA LYS A 344 12.92 -11.67 18.60
C LYS A 344 11.40 -11.81 18.50
N ALA A 345 10.74 -12.04 19.64
CA ALA A 345 9.28 -11.97 19.71
C ALA A 345 8.80 -10.55 19.40
N HIS A 346 7.73 -10.46 18.62
CA HIS A 346 7.10 -9.20 18.24
C HIS A 346 5.63 -9.15 18.65
N PHE A 347 4.95 -10.30 18.67
CA PHE A 347 3.54 -10.39 19.08
C PHE A 347 3.31 -11.47 20.13
N LEU A 348 2.36 -11.21 21.01
CA LEU A 348 1.70 -12.20 21.85
C LEU A 348 0.24 -12.34 21.41
N THR A 349 -0.09 -13.45 20.76
CA THR A 349 -1.42 -13.75 20.22
C THR A 349 -2.24 -14.51 21.26
N LEU A 350 -3.41 -13.96 21.61
CA LEU A 350 -4.40 -14.57 22.50
C LEU A 350 -5.20 -15.66 21.76
N PRO A 351 -5.85 -16.60 22.49
CA PRO A 351 -6.65 -17.66 21.86
C PRO A 351 -7.79 -17.16 20.98
N ASP A 352 -8.30 -15.96 21.27
CA ASP A 352 -9.32 -15.29 20.48
C ASP A 352 -8.71 -14.50 19.30
N GLY A 353 -7.47 -14.77 18.90
CA GLY A 353 -6.77 -14.20 17.75
C GLY A 353 -6.30 -12.76 17.91
N TYR A 354 -6.62 -12.09 19.02
CA TYR A 354 -6.13 -10.74 19.27
C TYR A 354 -4.61 -10.75 19.52
N LYS A 355 -3.89 -9.84 18.87
CA LYS A 355 -2.42 -9.77 18.88
C LYS A 355 -1.98 -8.55 19.69
N ILE A 356 -1.31 -8.80 20.81
CA ILE A 356 -0.66 -7.77 21.61
C ILE A 356 0.70 -7.48 20.99
N VAL A 357 0.97 -6.22 20.64
CA VAL A 357 2.29 -5.80 20.20
C VAL A 357 3.24 -5.74 21.40
N LEU A 358 4.39 -6.40 21.28
CA LEU A 358 5.40 -6.41 22.33
C LEU A 358 6.37 -5.23 22.16
N PRO A 359 6.79 -4.56 23.25
CA PRO A 359 7.83 -3.53 23.21
C PRO A 359 9.13 -4.05 22.58
N ALA A 360 9.88 -3.20 21.88
CA ALA A 360 11.13 -3.62 21.26
C ALA A 360 12.19 -4.01 22.31
N VAL A 361 12.91 -5.11 22.06
CA VAL A 361 14.07 -5.56 22.85
C VAL A 361 15.37 -5.50 22.05
N ASP A 362 16.48 -5.17 22.73
CA ASP A 362 17.83 -5.11 22.15
C ASP A 362 18.41 -6.49 21.81
N SER A 363 19.28 -6.50 20.80
CA SER A 363 19.83 -7.69 20.11
C SER A 363 20.84 -8.49 20.96
N ARG A 364 20.36 -9.28 21.91
CA ARG A 364 21.13 -10.42 22.45
C ARG A 364 20.34 -11.70 22.25
N SER A 365 20.94 -12.66 21.54
CA SER A 365 20.39 -14.00 21.31
C SER A 365 19.95 -14.62 22.63
N VAL A 366 18.75 -15.18 22.66
CA VAL A 366 18.24 -15.95 23.80
C VAL A 366 19.07 -17.23 23.87
N LEU A 367 19.75 -17.46 24.99
CA LEU A 367 20.52 -18.68 25.21
C LEU A 367 19.58 -19.88 25.18
N ASP A 368 19.92 -20.88 24.36
CA ASP A 368 19.30 -22.19 24.38
C ASP A 368 19.37 -22.76 25.80
N ASN A 369 18.21 -23.03 26.39
CA ASN A 369 18.12 -23.78 27.64
C ASN A 369 18.43 -25.26 27.34
N GLU A 370 19.71 -25.60 27.18
CA GLU A 370 20.17 -26.98 27.35
C GLU A 370 20.76 -27.20 28.75
N GLY A 371 20.02 -27.95 29.56
CA GLY A 371 20.47 -28.62 30.79
C GLY A 371 19.33 -29.48 31.30
N SER A 372 19.45 -30.78 31.57
CA SER A 372 20.60 -31.56 31.99
C SER A 372 20.43 -33.05 31.63
N GLY A 373 21.52 -33.72 31.24
CA GLY A 373 21.47 -35.16 30.97
C GLY A 373 22.80 -35.89 30.72
N LYS A 374 23.85 -35.57 31.49
CA LYS A 374 25.01 -36.41 31.87
C LYS A 374 25.91 -37.11 30.82
N ASP A 375 27.20 -36.94 31.13
CA ASP A 375 28.35 -37.85 30.97
C ASP A 375 29.13 -37.90 29.64
N GLY A 376 30.23 -37.15 29.62
CA GLY A 376 31.57 -37.73 29.47
C GLY A 376 32.15 -37.80 28.05
N VAL A 377 33.10 -36.90 27.75
CA VAL A 377 34.50 -37.20 27.35
C VAL A 377 35.13 -35.94 26.74
N LYS A 378 36.31 -35.58 27.27
CA LYS A 378 37.21 -34.53 26.77
C LYS A 378 37.92 -35.02 25.51
N THR A 379 38.01 -34.18 24.47
CA THR A 379 39.29 -33.82 23.81
C THR A 379 39.09 -32.64 22.87
N ALA A 380 40.06 -31.72 22.92
CA ALA A 380 40.09 -30.48 22.16
C ALA A 380 40.36 -30.69 20.66
N THR A 381 39.62 -29.99 19.80
CA THR A 381 40.21 -29.16 18.72
C THR A 381 39.20 -28.08 18.33
N GLN A 382 39.49 -26.86 18.76
CA GLN A 382 38.69 -25.66 18.53
C GLN A 382 39.38 -24.86 17.42
N VAL A 383 39.02 -25.13 16.16
CA VAL A 383 39.19 -24.21 15.01
C VAL A 383 38.05 -24.48 14.02
N ASP A 384 37.26 -23.44 13.74
CA ASP A 384 36.32 -23.24 12.63
C ASP A 384 35.15 -24.22 12.40
N SER A 385 34.11 -24.13 13.23
CA SER A 385 32.77 -24.66 12.92
C SER A 385 31.76 -23.59 12.42
N ILE A 386 32.05 -22.30 12.60
CA ILE A 386 31.16 -21.21 12.14
C ILE A 386 31.27 -20.99 10.63
N ALA A 387 32.48 -21.13 10.05
CA ALA A 387 32.67 -21.10 8.60
C ALA A 387 32.10 -22.36 7.92
N VAL A 388 32.18 -23.54 8.57
CA VAL A 388 31.70 -24.81 8.01
C VAL A 388 30.16 -24.91 8.06
N ASN A 389 29.50 -24.39 9.10
CA ASN A 389 28.05 -24.41 9.19
C ASN A 389 27.37 -23.39 8.26
N SER A 390 27.91 -22.17 8.15
CA SER A 390 27.41 -21.17 7.19
C SER A 390 27.67 -21.59 5.75
N LEU A 391 28.82 -22.21 5.44
CA LEU A 391 29.05 -22.87 4.15
C LEU A 391 28.12 -24.07 3.95
N SER A 392 27.78 -24.84 4.98
CA SER A 392 26.85 -25.98 4.85
C SER A 392 25.39 -25.58 4.64
N GLU A 393 24.97 -24.44 5.20
CA GLU A 393 23.63 -23.88 5.02
C GLU A 393 23.51 -23.15 3.69
N ILE A 394 24.53 -22.40 3.28
CA ILE A 394 24.65 -21.88 1.91
C ILE A 394 24.68 -23.05 0.94
N SER A 395 25.44 -24.13 1.22
CA SER A 395 25.49 -25.34 0.38
C SER A 395 24.16 -26.08 0.33
N ARG A 396 23.39 -26.12 1.43
CA ARG A 396 22.05 -26.73 1.46
C ARG A 396 21.01 -25.87 0.75
N PHE A 397 21.12 -24.55 0.84
CA PHE A 397 20.28 -23.62 0.10
C PHE A 397 20.63 -23.64 -1.38
N THR A 398 21.91 -23.66 -1.76
CA THR A 398 22.35 -23.85 -3.15
C THR A 398 22.03 -25.24 -3.66
N ASN A 399 22.08 -26.30 -2.85
CA ASN A 399 21.70 -27.64 -3.29
C ASN A 399 20.17 -27.80 -3.45
N LYS A 400 19.36 -27.18 -2.58
CA LYS A 400 17.90 -27.12 -2.75
C LYS A 400 17.49 -26.20 -3.89
N ALA A 401 18.18 -25.07 -4.04
CA ALA A 401 18.04 -24.21 -5.20
C ALA A 401 18.46 -24.99 -6.45
N ASP A 402 19.59 -25.67 -6.47
CA ASP A 402 20.03 -26.51 -7.59
C ASP A 402 19.05 -27.67 -7.85
N GLU A 403 18.46 -28.30 -6.83
CA GLU A 403 17.47 -29.37 -7.03
C GLU A 403 16.14 -28.81 -7.58
N TYR A 404 15.74 -27.60 -7.16
CA TYR A 404 14.55 -26.90 -7.65
C TYR A 404 14.77 -26.30 -9.05
N LEU A 405 15.93 -25.68 -9.28
CA LEU A 405 16.39 -25.11 -10.55
C LEU A 405 16.64 -26.24 -11.55
N ASN A 406 17.19 -27.40 -11.16
CA ASN A 406 17.50 -28.48 -12.10
C ASN A 406 16.36 -29.49 -12.30
N ARG A 407 15.27 -29.45 -11.52
CA ARG A 407 14.09 -30.30 -11.73
C ARG A 407 13.50 -30.06 -13.12
N ASN A 408 13.51 -31.10 -13.96
CA ASN A 408 13.06 -31.04 -15.37
C ASN A 408 13.84 -30.07 -16.27
N THR A 409 15.12 -29.84 -15.96
CA THR A 409 16.04 -29.16 -16.86
C THR A 409 16.80 -30.16 -17.73
N SER A 410 17.10 -29.75 -18.96
CA SER A 410 18.07 -30.44 -19.81
C SER A 410 19.05 -29.40 -20.34
N PRO A 411 20.37 -29.66 -20.30
CA PRO A 411 21.34 -28.74 -20.90
C PRO A 411 21.00 -28.50 -22.37
N ILE A 412 20.98 -27.23 -22.76
CA ILE A 412 20.77 -26.79 -24.14
C ILE A 412 22.10 -26.22 -24.65
N LYS A 413 22.64 -25.23 -23.94
CA LYS A 413 23.92 -24.56 -24.23
C LYS A 413 23.96 -23.95 -25.64
N GLU A 414 22.87 -23.30 -26.02
CA GLU A 414 22.72 -22.72 -27.36
C GLU A 414 22.69 -21.20 -27.30
N TRP A 415 23.29 -20.57 -28.30
CA TRP A 415 23.19 -19.13 -28.51
C TRP A 415 21.95 -18.78 -29.33
N GLU A 416 21.28 -17.72 -28.92
CA GLU A 416 20.18 -17.11 -29.65
C GLU A 416 20.48 -15.62 -29.80
N VAL A 417 20.34 -15.08 -31.00
CA VAL A 417 20.46 -13.63 -31.24
C VAL A 417 19.15 -13.11 -31.76
N GLY A 418 18.77 -11.90 -31.35
CA GLY A 418 17.53 -11.32 -31.78
C GLY A 418 17.55 -9.80 -31.84
N LEU A 419 16.49 -9.29 -32.45
CA LEU A 419 16.22 -7.88 -32.63
C LEU A 419 14.89 -7.54 -31.97
N TRP A 420 14.83 -6.36 -31.36
CA TRP A 420 13.65 -5.78 -30.74
C TRP A 420 13.23 -4.52 -31.48
N GLY A 421 11.92 -4.35 -31.65
CA GLY A 421 11.30 -3.11 -32.07
C GLY A 421 9.99 -2.89 -31.33
N GLY A 422 9.74 -1.66 -30.90
CA GLY A 422 8.51 -1.33 -30.19
C GLY A 422 8.55 0.06 -29.57
N GLY A 423 7.94 0.16 -28.39
CA GLY A 423 7.66 1.40 -27.69
C GLY A 423 8.40 1.53 -26.36
N ALA A 424 8.66 2.76 -25.92
CA ALA A 424 9.08 3.09 -24.57
C ALA A 424 8.25 4.28 -24.04
N VAL A 425 8.06 4.29 -22.73
CA VAL A 425 7.16 5.21 -22.03
C VAL A 425 7.85 5.71 -20.78
N TYR A 426 7.79 7.03 -20.55
CA TYR A 426 8.25 7.61 -19.29
C TYR A 426 7.37 7.17 -18.11
N GLY A 427 7.99 6.81 -17.00
CA GLY A 427 7.35 6.12 -15.88
C GLY A 427 6.41 6.96 -15.02
N ALA A 428 6.41 8.29 -15.18
CA ALA A 428 5.70 9.24 -14.33
C ALA A 428 6.35 9.45 -12.95
N GLY A 429 7.67 9.70 -12.93
CA GLY A 429 8.36 10.24 -11.75
C GLY A 429 7.89 11.67 -11.46
N ASP A 430 8.76 12.65 -11.63
CA ASP A 430 8.41 14.04 -11.34
C ASP A 430 7.35 14.62 -12.29
N ILE A 431 7.41 14.30 -13.59
CA ILE A 431 6.41 14.75 -14.56
C ILE A 431 5.33 13.70 -14.80
N LYS A 432 4.22 13.82 -14.05
CA LYS A 432 3.08 12.91 -14.17
C LYS A 432 2.28 13.11 -15.47
N PRO A 433 1.87 12.07 -16.21
CA PRO A 433 0.87 12.16 -17.28
C PRO A 433 -0.50 12.60 -16.74
N LYS A 434 -1.35 13.15 -17.63
CA LYS A 434 -2.59 13.84 -17.26
C LYS A 434 -3.67 12.93 -16.68
N PHE A 435 -3.74 11.68 -17.14
CA PHE A 435 -4.84 10.78 -16.80
C PHE A 435 -4.32 9.58 -16.01
N PRO A 436 -4.55 9.52 -14.69
CA PRO A 436 -4.33 8.31 -13.92
C PRO A 436 -5.36 7.23 -14.33
N LEU A 437 -4.89 6.00 -14.49
CA LEU A 437 -5.71 4.78 -14.57
C LEU A 437 -5.99 4.21 -13.19
N ILE A 438 -5.02 4.32 -12.29
CA ILE A 438 -5.12 4.04 -10.85
C ILE A 438 -4.41 5.21 -10.17
N ASP A 439 -5.12 5.93 -9.30
CA ASP A 439 -4.61 7.17 -8.68
C ASP A 439 -3.22 6.94 -8.06
N ASN A 440 -2.26 7.79 -8.45
CA ASN A 440 -0.87 7.79 -8.00
C ASN A 440 -0.07 6.50 -8.25
N PHE A 441 -0.56 5.56 -9.06
CA PHE A 441 0.12 4.28 -9.30
C PHE A 441 0.31 3.95 -10.78
N LEU A 442 -0.70 4.18 -11.62
CA LEU A 442 -0.64 3.85 -13.04
C LEU A 442 -1.27 4.96 -13.86
N TYR A 443 -0.59 5.39 -14.92
CA TYR A 443 -1.03 6.47 -15.78
C TYR A 443 -1.29 5.98 -17.21
N ILE A 444 -2.25 6.60 -17.89
CA ILE A 444 -2.27 6.55 -19.35
C ILE A 444 -0.98 7.26 -19.80
N PRO A 445 -0.10 6.61 -20.57
CA PRO A 445 1.14 7.24 -21.00
C PRO A 445 0.86 8.56 -21.71
N SER A 446 1.71 9.56 -21.54
CA SER A 446 1.60 10.76 -22.36
C SER A 446 1.90 10.42 -23.82
N THR A 447 3.03 9.74 -24.03
CA THR A 447 3.48 9.26 -25.33
C THR A 447 4.06 7.84 -25.24
N ILE A 448 4.00 7.12 -26.37
CA ILE A 448 4.73 5.88 -26.60
C ILE A 448 5.77 6.16 -27.68
N ASP A 449 7.02 6.24 -27.28
CA ASP A 449 8.16 6.63 -28.09
C ASP A 449 8.91 5.42 -28.66
N TRP A 450 9.75 5.63 -29.67
CA TRP A 450 10.44 4.53 -30.33
C TRP A 450 11.46 3.84 -29.42
N SER A 451 11.48 2.51 -29.46
CA SER A 451 12.52 1.69 -28.85
C SER A 451 12.92 0.55 -29.76
N PHE A 452 14.23 0.42 -29.96
CA PHE A 452 14.84 -0.66 -30.72
C PHE A 452 15.95 -1.31 -29.90
N GLY A 453 16.26 -2.56 -30.21
CA GLY A 453 17.36 -3.24 -29.55
C GLY A 453 17.86 -4.44 -30.30
N LEU A 454 18.99 -4.94 -29.86
CA LEU A 454 19.57 -6.22 -30.27
C LEU A 454 20.00 -6.96 -29.02
N TYR A 455 19.97 -8.29 -29.07
CA TYR A 455 20.40 -9.09 -27.94
C TYR A 455 21.10 -10.37 -28.36
N ALA A 456 21.95 -10.86 -27.47
CA ALA A 456 22.50 -12.20 -27.48
C ALA A 456 22.09 -12.90 -26.19
N GLN A 457 21.39 -14.02 -26.32
CA GLN A 457 20.90 -14.85 -25.24
C GLN A 457 21.62 -16.20 -25.28
N TYR A 458 22.28 -16.56 -24.18
CA TYR A 458 22.84 -17.88 -23.99
C TYR A 458 21.88 -18.73 -23.16
N ASN A 459 21.35 -19.79 -23.77
CA ASN A 459 20.41 -20.72 -23.16
C ASN A 459 21.19 -21.81 -22.42
N ILE A 460 21.36 -21.66 -21.11
CA ILE A 460 22.15 -22.58 -20.28
C ILE A 460 21.50 -23.97 -20.30
N ASN A 461 20.19 -24.01 -20.06
CA ASN A 461 19.38 -25.22 -20.08
C ASN A 461 17.94 -24.88 -20.54
N THR A 462 17.05 -25.87 -20.52
CA THR A 462 15.64 -25.68 -20.90
C THR A 462 14.87 -24.67 -20.04
N ARG A 463 15.41 -24.17 -18.92
CA ARG A 463 14.70 -23.27 -18.00
C ARG A 463 15.40 -21.95 -17.76
N TYR A 464 16.70 -21.86 -17.97
CA TYR A 464 17.47 -20.66 -17.63
C TYR A 464 18.31 -20.18 -18.79
N SER A 465 18.30 -18.88 -18.97
CA SER A 465 19.11 -18.18 -19.95
C SER A 465 19.73 -16.93 -19.35
N VAL A 466 20.84 -16.49 -19.93
CA VAL A 466 21.41 -15.16 -19.68
C VAL A 466 21.34 -14.39 -20.99
N LYS A 467 20.81 -13.16 -20.95
CA LYS A 467 20.64 -12.30 -22.12
C LYS A 467 21.42 -11.01 -21.93
N ALA A 468 22.29 -10.70 -22.87
CA ALA A 468 22.92 -9.40 -23.00
C ALA A 468 22.17 -8.62 -24.08
N SER A 469 21.67 -7.44 -23.76
CA SER A 469 20.90 -6.60 -24.68
C SER A 469 21.54 -5.23 -24.82
N PHE A 470 21.45 -4.67 -26.02
CA PHE A 470 21.65 -3.25 -26.25
C PHE A 470 20.33 -2.66 -26.75
N TYR A 471 19.86 -1.59 -26.10
CA TYR A 471 18.66 -0.86 -26.50
C TYR A 471 19.01 0.58 -26.84
N HIS A 472 18.33 1.11 -27.86
CA HIS A 472 18.24 2.53 -28.14
C HIS A 472 16.77 2.94 -28.07
N SER A 473 16.44 3.78 -27.09
CA SER A 473 15.08 4.18 -26.78
C SER A 473 14.95 5.68 -26.69
N THR A 474 13.77 6.17 -27.01
CA THR A 474 13.34 7.50 -26.61
C THR A 474 12.23 7.35 -25.60
N ILE A 475 12.20 8.22 -24.60
CA ILE A 475 11.05 8.40 -23.71
C ILE A 475 10.73 9.88 -23.66
N GLY A 476 9.51 10.24 -23.26
CA GLY A 476 9.16 11.63 -23.11
C GLY A 476 7.73 11.85 -22.64
N VAL A 477 7.40 13.12 -22.58
CA VAL A 477 6.05 13.61 -22.29
C VAL A 477 5.73 14.68 -23.33
N HIS A 478 4.53 14.60 -23.92
CA HIS A 478 4.11 15.43 -25.06
C HIS A 478 5.04 15.35 -26.27
N ASN A 479 5.74 14.23 -26.48
CA ASN A 479 6.52 14.04 -27.70
C ASN A 479 5.63 13.85 -28.93
N LEU A 480 5.47 14.90 -29.73
CA LEU A 480 4.74 14.80 -30.98
C LEU A 480 5.39 13.82 -31.97
N GLU A 481 6.69 13.55 -31.86
CA GLU A 481 7.41 12.58 -32.70
C GLU A 481 7.22 11.11 -32.29
N SER A 482 6.45 10.86 -31.23
CA SER A 482 6.19 9.53 -30.71
C SER A 482 5.33 8.69 -31.66
N VAL A 483 5.36 7.37 -31.47
CA VAL A 483 4.52 6.41 -32.21
C VAL A 483 3.05 6.56 -31.84
N GLY A 484 2.78 6.97 -30.60
CA GLY A 484 1.44 7.24 -30.11
C GLY A 484 1.43 8.38 -29.11
N VAL A 485 0.60 9.39 -29.37
CA VAL A 485 0.32 10.51 -28.46
C VAL A 485 -1.07 10.30 -27.87
N PHE A 486 -1.16 10.16 -26.55
CA PHE A 486 -2.41 9.83 -25.87
C PHE A 486 -2.87 10.95 -24.95
N SER A 487 -1.94 11.55 -24.20
CA SER A 487 -2.27 12.58 -23.23
C SER A 487 -1.13 13.57 -23.03
N GLY A 488 -1.41 14.62 -22.27
CA GLY A 488 -0.38 15.55 -21.80
C GLY A 488 0.16 15.18 -20.43
N SER A 489 0.95 16.07 -19.82
CA SER A 489 1.23 16.04 -18.38
C SER A 489 0.06 16.55 -17.55
N ALA A 490 0.01 16.09 -16.30
CA ALA A 490 -0.70 16.70 -15.20
C ALA A 490 -0.09 18.09 -14.88
N GLN A 491 -0.75 18.85 -14.01
CA GLN A 491 -0.24 20.14 -13.59
C GLN A 491 1.06 19.91 -12.80
N LEU A 492 2.11 20.66 -13.15
CA LEU A 492 3.39 20.58 -12.44
C LEU A 492 3.25 21.18 -11.05
N GLU A 493 3.90 20.53 -10.09
CA GLU A 493 3.96 20.89 -8.67
C GLU A 493 5.41 21.25 -8.32
N VAL A 494 5.59 22.31 -7.53
CA VAL A 494 6.89 22.83 -7.06
C VAL A 494 6.77 23.23 -5.60
N PHE A 495 7.89 23.34 -4.87
CA PHE A 495 7.88 23.86 -3.51
C PHE A 495 7.96 25.41 -3.48
N ASP A 496 7.18 26.06 -2.61
CA ASP A 496 7.35 27.47 -2.25
C ASP A 496 8.42 27.68 -1.16
N GLU A 497 8.70 28.93 -0.77
CA GLU A 497 9.75 29.27 0.21
C GLU A 497 9.54 28.59 1.58
N ASP A 498 8.29 28.23 1.89
CA ASP A 498 7.89 27.55 3.12
C ASP A 498 7.84 26.02 2.95
N MET A 499 8.35 25.48 1.83
CA MET A 499 8.33 24.06 1.46
C MET A 499 6.92 23.48 1.31
N ASN A 500 5.92 24.31 1.00
CA ASN A 500 4.60 23.83 0.64
C ASN A 500 4.54 23.50 -0.84
N LEU A 501 3.83 22.43 -1.18
CA LEU A 501 3.61 22.03 -2.56
C LEU A 501 2.62 22.99 -3.24
N VAL A 502 3.08 23.72 -4.25
CA VAL A 502 2.30 24.68 -5.01
C VAL A 502 2.17 24.23 -6.47
N LYS A 503 0.93 24.26 -6.97
CA LYS A 503 0.62 23.97 -8.37
C LYS A 503 0.94 25.18 -9.25
N LEU A 504 1.73 24.97 -10.30
CA LEU A 504 2.08 26.04 -11.24
C LEU A 504 0.84 26.52 -12.00
N ASN A 505 0.40 27.75 -11.73
CA ASN A 505 -0.82 28.33 -12.27
C ASN A 505 -0.61 28.86 -13.71
N ASN A 506 -0.71 27.99 -14.71
CA ASN A 506 -0.62 28.41 -16.12
C ASN A 506 -1.99 28.91 -16.63
N ARG A 507 -2.23 30.23 -16.49
CA ARG A 507 -3.47 30.89 -16.97
C ARG A 507 -3.69 30.88 -18.49
N ILE A 508 -2.77 30.36 -19.31
CA ILE A 508 -2.93 30.34 -20.77
C ILE A 508 -2.40 29.01 -21.33
N ARG A 509 -3.30 28.17 -21.86
CA ARG A 509 -3.04 27.00 -22.75
C ARG A 509 -2.05 25.91 -22.28
N GLY A 510 -2.48 25.09 -21.31
CA GLY A 510 -2.11 23.68 -21.19
C GLY A 510 -0.68 23.38 -20.70
N ASN A 511 -0.50 22.22 -20.08
CA ASN A 511 0.77 21.74 -19.51
C ASN A 511 1.84 21.38 -20.58
N TYR A 512 1.77 21.96 -21.79
CA TYR A 512 2.73 21.78 -22.88
C TYR A 512 4.14 22.26 -22.51
N ASN A 513 4.26 23.14 -21.52
CA ASN A 513 5.53 23.62 -20.97
C ASN A 513 6.23 22.59 -20.07
N ALA A 514 5.75 21.36 -19.94
CA ALA A 514 6.48 20.26 -19.29
C ALA A 514 7.08 19.29 -20.33
N ARG A 515 6.98 19.60 -21.64
CA ARG A 515 7.43 18.71 -22.71
C ARG A 515 8.92 18.46 -22.65
N PHE A 516 9.32 17.19 -22.72
CA PHE A 516 10.71 16.77 -22.87
C PHE A 516 10.78 15.46 -23.67
N THR A 517 11.97 15.17 -24.17
CA THR A 517 12.30 13.88 -24.81
C THR A 517 13.70 13.48 -24.39
N THR A 518 13.90 12.22 -24.06
CA THR A 518 15.19 11.71 -23.58
C THR A 518 15.60 10.52 -24.40
N HIS A 519 16.79 10.62 -25.00
CA HIS A 519 17.40 9.52 -25.72
C HIS A 519 18.23 8.69 -24.77
N ILE A 520 17.99 7.38 -24.78
CA ILE A 520 18.61 6.40 -23.91
C ILE A 520 19.33 5.36 -24.78
N ALA A 521 20.60 5.14 -24.50
CA ALA A 521 21.35 3.99 -24.98
C ALA A 521 21.67 3.10 -23.78
N LEU A 522 21.11 1.90 -23.73
CA LEU A 522 21.20 0.98 -22.59
C LEU A 522 21.97 -0.27 -22.99
N PHE A 523 22.97 -0.64 -22.20
CA PHE A 523 23.52 -1.99 -22.18
C PHE A 523 23.01 -2.73 -20.94
N ASP A 524 22.48 -3.92 -21.13
CA ASP A 524 21.75 -4.64 -20.10
C ASP A 524 22.11 -6.13 -20.05
N LEU A 525 22.23 -6.65 -18.83
CA LEU A 525 22.43 -8.07 -18.55
C LEU A 525 21.26 -8.61 -17.75
N GLU A 526 20.60 -9.63 -18.29
CA GLU A 526 19.37 -10.20 -17.74
C GLU A 526 19.50 -11.71 -17.50
N GLY A 527 19.13 -12.14 -16.30
CA GLY A 527 18.86 -13.55 -16.00
C GLY A 527 17.40 -13.86 -16.30
N ILE A 528 17.15 -14.88 -17.12
CA ILE A 528 15.81 -15.25 -17.58
C ILE A 528 15.44 -16.63 -17.05
N TRP A 529 14.24 -16.73 -16.46
CA TRP A 529 13.59 -17.97 -16.10
C TRP A 529 12.40 -18.27 -17.02
N HIS A 530 12.47 -19.39 -17.73
CA HIS A 530 11.42 -19.88 -18.61
C HIS A 530 10.42 -20.76 -17.84
N LEU A 531 9.17 -20.33 -17.80
CA LEU A 531 8.06 -21.04 -17.14
C LEU A 531 7.67 -22.33 -17.89
N ARG A 532 8.17 -22.52 -19.12
CA ARG A 532 8.12 -23.80 -19.87
C ARG A 532 9.50 -24.15 -20.45
N PRO A 533 9.77 -25.43 -20.78
CA PRO A 533 11.03 -25.82 -21.41
C PRO A 533 11.27 -25.01 -22.70
N ASN A 534 12.36 -24.25 -22.75
CA ASN A 534 12.79 -23.38 -23.85
C ASN A 534 13.27 -24.18 -25.07
N LYS A 535 12.39 -24.99 -25.66
CA LYS A 535 12.68 -25.84 -26.81
C LYS A 535 11.50 -25.87 -27.76
N TYR A 536 11.79 -26.03 -29.04
CA TYR A 536 10.76 -26.35 -30.03
C TYR A 536 10.23 -27.76 -29.78
N SER A 537 8.91 -27.93 -29.77
CA SER A 537 8.25 -29.20 -29.44
C SER A 537 8.10 -30.15 -30.63
N GLY A 538 8.31 -29.68 -31.86
CA GLY A 538 8.02 -30.43 -33.09
C GLY A 538 6.53 -30.56 -33.42
N GLN A 539 5.64 -30.09 -32.52
CA GLN A 539 4.19 -30.15 -32.70
C GLN A 539 3.66 -28.85 -33.32
N ARG A 540 2.56 -28.96 -34.07
CA ARG A 540 1.95 -27.83 -34.80
C ARG A 540 1.04 -26.93 -33.94
N GLY A 541 0.83 -27.27 -32.66
CA GLY A 541 -0.02 -26.48 -31.76
C GLY A 541 0.62 -25.16 -31.35
N LEU A 542 -0.17 -24.08 -31.34
CA LEU A 542 0.25 -22.75 -30.87
C LEU A 542 0.75 -22.79 -29.41
N TRP A 543 0.02 -23.51 -28.55
CA TRP A 543 0.29 -23.58 -27.12
C TRP A 543 1.53 -24.40 -26.75
N ASP A 544 1.93 -25.34 -27.59
CA ASP A 544 3.04 -26.26 -27.31
C ASP A 544 4.41 -25.61 -27.53
N ASN A 545 4.44 -24.54 -28.33
CA ASN A 545 5.66 -23.78 -28.63
C ASN A 545 5.67 -22.38 -28.03
N LEU A 546 4.69 -22.07 -27.17
CA LEU A 546 4.58 -20.79 -26.49
C LEU A 546 5.25 -20.86 -25.10
N ILE A 547 6.22 -19.99 -24.88
CA ILE A 547 7.15 -20.06 -23.75
C ILE A 547 7.13 -18.74 -22.99
N PRO A 548 6.35 -18.68 -21.90
CA PRO A 548 6.36 -17.51 -21.02
C PRO A 548 7.62 -17.54 -20.15
N SER A 549 8.18 -16.35 -19.90
CA SER A 549 9.46 -16.16 -19.21
C SER A 549 9.41 -14.91 -18.34
N LEU A 550 10.14 -14.96 -17.23
CA LEU A 550 10.37 -13.83 -16.33
C LEU A 550 11.86 -13.49 -16.33
N GLY A 551 12.20 -12.22 -16.32
CA GLY A 551 13.57 -11.74 -16.34
C GLY A 551 13.85 -10.73 -15.22
N LEU A 552 15.07 -10.77 -14.68
CA LEU A 552 15.63 -9.75 -13.80
C LEU A 552 16.95 -9.27 -14.37
N SER A 553 17.13 -7.96 -14.41
CA SER A 553 18.21 -7.32 -15.16
C SER A 553 18.92 -6.22 -14.38
N LEU A 554 20.20 -6.05 -14.70
CA LEU A 554 21.05 -4.94 -14.28
C LEU A 554 21.70 -4.36 -15.53
N GLY A 555 21.65 -3.04 -15.67
CA GLY A 555 22.14 -2.37 -16.86
C GLY A 555 22.79 -1.03 -16.57
N ALA A 556 23.54 -0.53 -17.54
CA ALA A 556 24.12 0.80 -17.56
C ALA A 556 23.57 1.54 -18.77
N LEU A 557 23.06 2.75 -18.55
CA LEU A 557 22.45 3.57 -19.57
C LEU A 557 23.20 4.89 -19.72
N HIS A 558 23.40 5.31 -20.97
CA HIS A 558 23.73 6.68 -21.33
C HIS A 558 22.43 7.39 -21.70
N TYR A 559 22.17 8.56 -21.13
CA TYR A 559 20.96 9.32 -21.40
C TYR A 559 21.28 10.76 -21.78
N THR A 560 20.41 11.35 -22.59
CA THR A 560 20.48 12.78 -22.91
C THR A 560 19.07 13.34 -22.97
N PRO A 561 18.67 14.14 -21.97
CA PRO A 561 17.37 14.78 -21.96
C PRO A 561 17.39 16.07 -22.80
N TYR A 562 16.32 16.26 -23.55
CA TYR A 562 16.13 17.38 -24.46
C TYR A 562 14.81 18.08 -24.18
N ARG A 563 14.85 19.40 -24.31
CA ARG A 563 13.66 20.22 -24.48
C ARG A 563 13.28 20.26 -25.96
N THR A 564 12.01 20.03 -26.25
CA THR A 564 11.46 20.14 -27.62
C THR A 564 10.47 21.29 -27.67
N ASN A 565 10.61 22.17 -28.67
CA ASN A 565 9.75 23.33 -28.78
C ASN A 565 8.40 23.00 -29.42
N TYR A 566 7.30 23.57 -28.91
CA TYR A 566 6.01 23.53 -29.60
C TYR A 566 5.90 24.76 -30.50
N GLN A 567 5.88 24.56 -31.81
CA GLN A 567 5.61 25.63 -32.78
C GLN A 567 4.20 25.46 -33.31
N GLY A 568 3.40 26.53 -33.19
CA GLY A 568 2.12 26.62 -33.87
C GLY A 568 2.31 26.70 -35.39
N ARG A 569 1.20 26.69 -36.13
CA ARG A 569 1.24 26.95 -37.57
C ARG A 569 1.76 28.36 -37.84
N VAL A 570 2.62 28.52 -38.83
CA VAL A 570 3.17 29.82 -39.26
C VAL A 570 2.26 30.50 -40.29
N SER A 571 1.40 29.74 -40.96
CA SER A 571 0.32 30.26 -41.80
C SER A 571 -0.90 29.34 -41.71
N GLU A 572 -2.08 29.87 -42.04
CA GLU A 572 -3.32 29.07 -42.07
C GLU A 572 -3.24 27.91 -43.09
N ASP A 573 -2.47 28.10 -44.16
CA ASP A 573 -2.25 27.12 -45.23
C ASP A 573 -1.20 26.04 -44.90
N GLU A 574 -0.54 26.14 -43.73
CA GLU A 574 0.46 25.17 -43.36
C GLU A 574 -0.18 23.80 -43.04
N GLY A 575 0.16 22.80 -43.87
CA GLY A 575 -0.26 21.43 -43.66
C GLY A 575 0.37 20.82 -42.39
N TYR A 576 -0.37 19.90 -41.76
CA TYR A 576 0.03 19.24 -40.50
C TYR A 576 1.45 18.62 -40.56
N PHE A 577 1.80 17.94 -41.66
CA PHE A 577 3.13 17.35 -41.84
C PHE A 577 4.26 18.37 -41.97
N SER A 578 3.98 19.57 -42.54
CA SER A 578 4.98 20.64 -42.65
C SER A 578 5.23 21.29 -41.29
N MET A 579 4.16 21.54 -40.53
CA MET A 579 4.25 21.99 -39.14
C MET A 579 5.05 21.00 -38.29
N PHE A 580 4.80 19.71 -38.48
CA PHE A 580 5.50 18.63 -37.79
C PHE A 580 6.97 18.51 -38.17
N ALA A 581 7.31 18.62 -39.45
CA ALA A 581 8.69 18.54 -39.94
C ALA A 581 9.58 19.60 -39.30
N ARG A 582 9.11 20.84 -39.16
CA ARG A 582 9.88 21.92 -38.53
C ARG A 582 10.10 21.74 -37.03
N GLN A 583 9.20 21.05 -36.34
CA GLN A 583 9.37 20.78 -34.92
C GLN A 583 10.54 19.80 -34.65
N ARG A 584 10.99 19.03 -35.65
CA ARG A 584 12.12 18.10 -35.53
C ARG A 584 13.48 18.78 -35.42
N ASP A 585 13.62 19.98 -36.00
CA ASP A 585 14.92 20.62 -36.17
C ASP A 585 15.42 21.35 -34.91
N TYR A 586 14.56 21.53 -33.89
CA TYR A 586 14.87 22.35 -32.72
C TYR A 586 14.77 21.57 -31.41
N ARG A 587 15.90 20.96 -31.00
CA ARG A 587 16.09 20.31 -29.69
C ARG A 587 17.22 20.98 -28.93
N ILE A 588 16.98 21.28 -27.65
CA ILE A 588 17.98 21.87 -26.76
C ILE A 588 18.38 20.81 -25.73
N LYS A 589 19.67 20.49 -25.66
CA LYS A 589 20.22 19.61 -24.61
C LYS A 589 20.10 20.32 -23.27
N LEU A 590 19.38 19.71 -22.33
CA LEU A 590 19.08 20.35 -21.06
C LEU A 590 20.32 20.44 -20.16
N ARG A 591 21.16 19.41 -20.16
CA ARG A 591 22.48 19.43 -19.54
C ARG A 591 23.32 20.62 -19.98
N ASP A 592 23.35 20.90 -21.28
CA ASP A 592 24.15 21.98 -21.87
C ASP A 592 23.57 23.35 -21.54
N LEU A 593 22.27 23.44 -21.21
CA LEU A 593 21.60 24.67 -20.81
C LEU A 593 21.85 25.04 -19.33
N GLY A 594 22.31 24.10 -18.51
CA GLY A 594 22.52 24.38 -17.09
C GLY A 594 21.23 24.42 -16.26
N SER A 595 20.17 23.74 -16.71
CA SER A 595 18.80 23.83 -16.16
C SER A 595 18.68 23.63 -14.64
N GLU A 596 19.64 22.98 -13.99
CA GLU A 596 19.64 22.69 -12.54
C GLU A 596 20.58 23.59 -11.71
N GLY A 597 21.32 24.52 -12.32
CA GLY A 597 22.30 25.31 -11.55
C GLY A 597 23.74 25.18 -11.98
N GLN A 598 24.06 24.10 -12.70
CA GLN A 598 25.42 23.56 -12.75
C GLN A 598 26.50 24.48 -13.34
N TYR A 599 26.13 25.51 -14.12
CA TYR A 599 27.12 26.41 -14.75
C TYR A 599 27.27 27.76 -14.06
N PHE A 600 26.49 28.03 -13.03
CA PHE A 600 26.42 29.37 -12.42
C PHE A 600 26.26 29.32 -10.89
N ILE A 601 26.13 28.14 -10.30
CA ILE A 601 26.41 27.90 -8.88
C ILE A 601 27.91 27.58 -8.72
N PRO A 602 28.68 28.38 -7.97
CA PRO A 602 30.10 28.11 -7.75
C PRO A 602 30.35 26.72 -7.15
N GLY A 603 31.13 25.90 -7.85
CA GLY A 603 31.49 24.55 -7.39
C GLY A 603 30.46 23.45 -7.71
N ALA A 604 29.34 23.78 -8.37
CA ALA A 604 28.42 22.77 -8.87
C ALA A 604 28.98 22.10 -10.13
N GLU A 605 28.79 20.78 -10.25
CA GLU A 605 29.11 20.02 -11.45
C GLU A 605 27.82 19.63 -12.19
N PRO A 606 27.83 19.54 -13.53
CA PRO A 606 26.70 18.97 -14.26
C PRO A 606 26.43 17.53 -13.81
N TYR A 607 25.16 17.10 -13.85
CA TYR A 607 24.76 15.72 -13.52
C TYR A 607 25.53 14.66 -14.33
N SER A 608 25.41 13.35 -14.10
CA SER A 608 26.10 12.35 -14.96
C SER A 608 25.37 12.20 -16.32
N VAL A 609 26.02 11.78 -17.40
CA VAL A 609 25.29 11.27 -18.60
C VAL A 609 25.10 9.75 -18.56
N PHE A 610 25.64 9.11 -17.51
CA PHE A 610 25.57 7.67 -17.28
C PHE A 610 24.85 7.37 -15.97
N ALA A 611 23.97 6.38 -15.99
CA ALA A 611 23.27 5.86 -14.82
C ALA A 611 23.21 4.33 -14.85
N LEU A 612 22.96 3.74 -13.69
CA LEU A 612 22.65 2.31 -13.58
C LEU A 612 21.13 2.13 -13.60
N GLN A 613 20.67 0.94 -13.98
CA GLN A 613 19.27 0.56 -13.84
C GLN A 613 19.14 -0.87 -13.36
N ILE A 614 18.10 -1.11 -12.57
CA ILE A 614 17.56 -2.43 -12.27
C ILE A 614 16.24 -2.58 -13.02
N GLY A 615 15.99 -3.74 -13.61
CA GLY A 615 14.77 -3.95 -14.38
C GLY A 615 14.20 -5.35 -14.22
N ALA A 616 12.89 -5.45 -14.40
CA ALA A 616 12.17 -6.71 -14.47
C ALA A 616 11.44 -6.81 -15.81
N SER A 617 11.40 -8.00 -16.39
CA SER A 617 10.71 -8.26 -17.65
C SER A 617 9.78 -9.47 -17.59
N PHE A 618 8.74 -9.40 -18.41
CA PHE A 618 7.94 -10.55 -18.81
C PHE A 618 8.07 -10.71 -20.32
N ALA A 619 8.42 -11.91 -20.77
CA ALA A 619 8.55 -12.22 -22.19
C ALA A 619 7.74 -13.45 -22.57
N LEU A 620 7.17 -13.42 -23.76
CA LEU A 620 6.45 -14.53 -24.37
C LEU A 620 7.11 -14.87 -25.70
N ALA A 621 7.70 -16.06 -25.79
CA ALA A 621 8.35 -16.54 -27.01
C ALA A 621 7.51 -17.62 -27.69
N TRP A 622 7.21 -17.44 -28.97
CA TRP A 622 6.71 -18.49 -29.85
C TRP A 622 7.88 -19.09 -30.65
N LYS A 623 8.23 -20.33 -30.32
CA LYS A 623 9.35 -21.06 -30.92
C LYS A 623 8.96 -21.75 -32.23
N PHE A 624 9.80 -21.55 -33.23
CA PHE A 624 9.90 -22.39 -34.42
C PHE A 624 11.23 -23.16 -34.36
N GLU A 625 11.48 -24.00 -35.36
CA GLU A 625 12.66 -24.86 -35.39
C GLU A 625 13.98 -24.07 -35.21
N ASN A 626 14.16 -23.01 -36.00
CA ASN A 626 15.43 -22.25 -36.04
C ASN A 626 15.29 -20.78 -35.64
N TRP A 627 14.08 -20.32 -35.37
CA TRP A 627 13.78 -18.92 -35.06
C TRP A 627 12.60 -18.80 -34.09
N SER A 628 12.43 -17.64 -33.48
CA SER A 628 11.32 -17.39 -32.55
C SER A 628 10.76 -15.99 -32.76
N LEU A 629 9.43 -15.86 -32.66
CA LEU A 629 8.77 -14.58 -32.41
C LEU A 629 8.71 -14.34 -30.92
N LYS A 630 8.93 -13.10 -30.48
CA LYS A 630 8.88 -12.77 -29.06
C LYS A 630 8.12 -11.46 -28.83
N GLY A 631 7.37 -11.41 -27.74
CA GLY A 631 6.89 -10.17 -27.15
C GLY A 631 7.50 -10.00 -25.77
N GLU A 632 7.89 -8.78 -25.41
CA GLU A 632 8.51 -8.43 -24.14
C GLU A 632 7.89 -7.15 -23.59
N VAL A 633 7.65 -7.13 -22.27
CA VAL A 633 7.36 -5.91 -21.51
C VAL A 633 8.36 -5.82 -20.37
N ARG A 634 8.92 -4.64 -20.19
CA ARG A 634 9.98 -4.37 -19.21
C ARG A 634 9.67 -3.10 -18.43
N GLY A 635 9.89 -3.15 -17.12
CA GLY A 635 10.01 -1.96 -16.26
C GLY A 635 11.46 -1.77 -15.83
N ALA A 636 11.95 -0.54 -15.88
CA ALA A 636 13.32 -0.17 -15.56
C ALA A 636 13.33 0.99 -14.56
N TYR A 637 13.90 0.77 -13.37
CA TYR A 637 14.13 1.79 -12.36
C TYR A 637 15.61 2.21 -12.41
N THR A 638 15.88 3.51 -12.48
CA THR A 638 17.23 4.01 -12.72
C THR A 638 17.88 4.57 -11.46
N SER A 639 19.19 4.81 -11.51
CA SER A 639 19.94 5.48 -10.46
C SER A 639 19.98 7.00 -10.61
N THR A 640 19.16 7.57 -11.51
CA THR A 640 19.14 9.00 -11.84
C THR A 640 17.71 9.52 -11.82
N ASP A 641 17.53 10.75 -11.39
CA ASP A 641 16.33 11.61 -11.47
C ASP A 641 16.37 12.57 -12.67
N TYR A 642 17.48 12.58 -13.42
CA TYR A 642 17.66 13.46 -14.58
C TYR A 642 17.18 12.88 -15.93
N LEU A 643 16.30 11.86 -15.98
CA LEU A 643 15.75 11.41 -17.27
C LEU A 643 14.77 12.43 -17.83
N ASP A 644 14.03 13.15 -17.00
CA ASP A 644 13.17 14.27 -17.45
C ASP A 644 13.79 15.65 -17.22
N ASP A 645 14.99 15.66 -16.62
CA ASP A 645 15.76 16.85 -16.21
C ASP A 645 15.00 17.69 -15.16
N TYR A 646 14.28 17.03 -14.26
CA TYR A 646 13.51 17.61 -13.17
C TYR A 646 13.96 17.04 -11.81
N GLY A 647 15.13 17.45 -11.33
CA GLY A 647 15.72 16.95 -10.08
C GLY A 647 15.37 17.78 -8.84
N PRO A 648 16.01 17.53 -7.68
CA PRO A 648 15.81 18.30 -6.45
C PRO A 648 16.48 19.68 -6.46
N GLY A 649 17.15 20.06 -7.56
CA GLY A 649 17.75 21.37 -7.71
C GLY A 649 16.73 22.46 -8.02
N VAL A 650 17.21 23.70 -8.11
CA VAL A 650 16.38 24.87 -8.41
C VAL A 650 16.37 25.12 -9.91
N TRP A 651 15.24 25.57 -10.45
CA TRP A 651 15.13 26.01 -11.84
C TRP A 651 16.20 27.05 -12.17
N TYR A 652 17.07 26.71 -13.12
CA TYR A 652 18.19 27.56 -13.53
C TYR A 652 18.99 28.04 -12.31
N GLY A 653 19.15 27.18 -11.29
CA GLY A 653 19.77 27.44 -9.99
C GLY A 653 19.43 28.81 -9.39
N GLY A 654 18.18 29.26 -9.57
CA GLY A 654 17.68 30.55 -9.06
C GLY A 654 18.10 31.79 -9.85
N ASN A 655 18.88 31.64 -10.94
CA ASN A 655 19.35 32.74 -11.76
C ASN A 655 19.13 32.48 -13.25
N VAL A 656 17.87 32.60 -13.68
CA VAL A 656 17.46 32.51 -15.09
C VAL A 656 18.31 33.43 -15.96
N GLN A 657 18.63 34.64 -15.51
CA GLN A 657 19.37 35.62 -16.29
C GLN A 657 20.81 35.17 -16.57
N ALA A 658 21.50 34.55 -15.62
CA ALA A 658 22.83 33.98 -15.84
C ALA A 658 22.83 32.87 -16.91
N VAL A 659 21.78 32.05 -16.97
CA VAL A 659 21.60 31.07 -18.05
C VAL A 659 21.42 31.78 -19.40
N ARG A 660 20.69 32.90 -19.45
CA ARG A 660 20.53 33.70 -20.68
C ARG A 660 21.86 34.27 -21.16
N ASP A 661 22.60 34.88 -20.24
CA ASP A 661 23.83 35.60 -20.54
C ASP A 661 24.96 34.65 -20.99
N ASN A 662 25.07 33.46 -20.37
CA ASN A 662 26.13 32.49 -20.66
C ASN A 662 25.94 31.71 -21.97
N HIS A 663 24.69 31.40 -22.33
CA HIS A 663 24.45 30.54 -23.50
C HIS A 663 24.20 31.31 -24.80
N GLN A 664 24.26 32.65 -24.78
CA GLN A 664 23.91 33.52 -25.92
C GLN A 664 22.57 33.14 -26.58
N VAL A 665 21.69 32.48 -25.84
CA VAL A 665 20.33 32.20 -26.26
C VAL A 665 19.61 33.53 -26.04
N GLU A 666 19.63 34.42 -27.04
CA GLU A 666 18.97 35.71 -26.91
C GLU A 666 17.49 35.48 -26.63
N PHE A 667 17.03 35.56 -25.39
CA PHE A 667 15.60 35.59 -25.07
C PHE A 667 14.96 36.96 -25.43
N SER A 668 15.43 37.58 -26.52
CA SER A 668 14.97 38.87 -27.05
C SER A 668 13.63 38.71 -27.76
N ASP A 669 12.88 39.81 -27.89
CA ASP A 669 11.63 39.83 -28.67
C ASP A 669 11.89 39.73 -30.20
N ASP A 670 13.16 39.85 -30.60
CA ASP A 670 13.66 39.78 -31.98
C ASP A 670 14.20 38.39 -32.37
N MET A 671 13.96 37.36 -31.54
CA MET A 671 14.20 35.97 -31.94
C MET A 671 13.41 35.61 -33.22
N PRO A 672 13.97 34.76 -34.10
CA PRO A 672 13.16 34.14 -35.15
C PRO A 672 11.94 33.46 -34.51
N ALA A 673 10.81 33.49 -35.22
CA ALA A 673 9.49 33.18 -34.65
C ALA A 673 9.40 31.78 -34.02
N ASP A 674 10.31 30.90 -34.41
CA ASP A 674 10.55 29.53 -34.01
C ASP A 674 11.19 29.36 -32.61
N MET A 675 11.82 30.38 -32.02
CA MET A 675 12.41 30.31 -30.67
C MET A 675 11.59 31.02 -29.57
N ARG A 676 10.59 31.82 -29.95
CA ARG A 676 9.65 32.48 -29.02
C ARG A 676 8.91 31.50 -28.09
N ASN A 677 8.71 30.25 -28.52
CA ASN A 677 8.00 29.24 -27.74
C ASN A 677 8.89 28.42 -26.78
N VAL A 678 10.22 28.55 -26.85
CA VAL A 678 11.10 28.13 -25.73
C VAL A 678 11.16 29.26 -24.72
N ASN A 679 11.25 30.51 -25.21
CA ASN A 679 11.27 31.73 -24.40
C ASN A 679 9.98 31.90 -23.56
N TRP A 680 8.79 31.68 -24.12
CA TRP A 680 7.52 31.84 -23.39
C TRP A 680 7.38 30.87 -22.20
N ALA A 681 7.91 29.64 -22.32
CA ALA A 681 7.94 28.65 -21.25
C ALA A 681 8.89 29.07 -20.12
N THR A 682 9.92 29.87 -20.40
CA THR A 682 10.80 30.47 -19.38
C THR A 682 10.32 31.83 -18.86
N ARG A 683 9.34 32.47 -19.54
CA ARG A 683 8.81 33.81 -19.19
C ARG A 683 7.60 33.77 -18.26
N GLN A 684 6.79 32.72 -18.30
CA GLN A 684 5.56 32.64 -17.50
C GLN A 684 5.55 31.36 -16.67
N SER A 685 5.46 31.55 -15.35
CA SER A 685 5.00 30.53 -14.40
C SER A 685 6.01 29.50 -13.89
N PHE A 686 7.28 29.87 -13.69
CA PHE A 686 8.13 29.16 -12.72
C PHE A 686 8.45 30.15 -11.58
N PRO A 687 8.37 29.76 -10.29
CA PRO A 687 8.69 30.66 -9.19
C PRO A 687 10.11 31.18 -9.42
N ARG A 688 10.34 32.48 -9.19
CA ARG A 688 11.67 33.09 -9.28
C ARG A 688 12.60 32.64 -8.14
N GLU A 689 12.20 31.63 -7.39
CA GLU A 689 12.64 31.36 -6.03
C GLU A 689 13.34 30.00 -5.91
N THR A 690 14.15 29.89 -4.87
CA THR A 690 15.29 29.00 -4.71
C THR A 690 14.94 27.59 -4.20
N ASN A 691 13.80 27.03 -4.61
CA ASN A 691 13.29 25.78 -4.01
C ASN A 691 13.40 24.57 -4.94
N SER A 692 13.41 23.39 -4.33
CA SER A 692 13.51 22.08 -4.99
C SER A 692 12.41 21.87 -6.02
N ARG A 693 12.76 21.40 -7.21
CA ARG A 693 11.80 21.07 -8.27
C ARG A 693 11.14 19.71 -8.00
N SER A 694 11.92 18.67 -7.70
CA SER A 694 11.40 17.32 -7.45
C SER A 694 10.47 17.27 -6.23
N THR A 695 9.40 16.48 -6.35
CA THR A 695 8.33 16.37 -5.35
C THR A 695 8.45 15.17 -4.42
N ASP A 696 9.21 14.14 -4.81
CA ASP A 696 9.34 12.87 -4.07
C ASP A 696 10.80 12.43 -3.84
N GLY A 697 11.77 13.04 -4.53
CA GLY A 697 13.19 12.67 -4.45
C GLY A 697 13.48 11.24 -4.93
N LEU A 698 12.56 10.62 -5.66
CA LEU A 698 12.73 9.30 -6.25
C LEU A 698 13.51 9.42 -7.56
N ASN A 699 14.23 8.36 -7.93
CA ASN A 699 14.86 8.31 -9.23
C ASN A 699 13.81 8.01 -10.30
N ASP A 700 14.08 8.43 -11.53
CA ASP A 700 13.22 8.16 -12.66
C ASP A 700 13.17 6.67 -13.01
N TRP A 701 12.00 6.25 -13.49
CA TRP A 701 11.79 4.95 -14.12
C TRP A 701 11.10 5.09 -15.48
N TYR A 702 11.15 4.02 -16.26
CA TYR A 702 10.49 3.95 -17.55
C TYR A 702 10.08 2.52 -17.89
N TYR A 703 9.18 2.39 -18.84
CA TYR A 703 8.69 1.11 -19.34
C TYR A 703 9.04 0.94 -20.82
N GLN A 704 9.22 -0.30 -21.24
CA GLN A 704 9.41 -0.67 -22.63
C GLN A 704 8.49 -1.84 -23.00
N GLY A 705 7.98 -1.81 -24.22
CA GLY A 705 7.23 -2.91 -24.82
C GLY A 705 7.78 -3.21 -26.20
N HIS A 706 8.20 -4.45 -26.45
CA HIS A 706 8.84 -4.85 -27.70
C HIS A 706 8.19 -6.07 -28.32
N LEU A 707 8.24 -6.10 -29.65
CA LEU A 707 8.11 -7.31 -30.43
C LEU A 707 9.46 -7.59 -31.08
N GLY A 708 9.82 -8.86 -31.20
CA GLY A 708 11.12 -9.25 -31.70
C GLY A 708 11.12 -10.55 -32.47
N VAL A 709 12.16 -10.70 -33.26
CA VAL A 709 12.52 -11.93 -33.96
C VAL A 709 13.89 -12.35 -33.47
N SER A 710 14.07 -13.65 -33.33
CA SER A 710 15.32 -14.23 -32.86
C SER A 710 15.66 -15.50 -33.61
N PHE A 711 16.95 -15.79 -33.70
CA PHE A 711 17.49 -16.92 -34.44
C PHE A 711 18.45 -17.71 -33.56
N ASN A 712 18.38 -19.03 -33.69
CA ASN A 712 19.35 -19.92 -33.06
C ASN A 712 20.67 -19.87 -33.84
N LEU A 713 21.74 -19.44 -33.17
CA LEU A 713 23.03 -19.23 -33.80
C LEU A 713 23.69 -20.55 -34.21
N ASP A 714 23.47 -21.62 -33.45
CA ASP A 714 24.09 -22.93 -33.73
C ASP A 714 23.55 -23.54 -35.01
N TYR A 715 22.27 -23.31 -35.32
CA TYR A 715 21.68 -23.67 -36.61
C TYR A 715 22.17 -22.78 -37.76
N LEU A 716 22.32 -21.47 -37.53
CA LEU A 716 22.83 -20.53 -38.54
C LEU A 716 24.29 -20.82 -38.92
N LEU A 717 25.10 -21.28 -37.96
CA LEU A 717 26.51 -21.61 -38.15
C LEU A 717 26.73 -23.08 -38.57
N GLY A 718 25.68 -23.88 -38.70
CA GLY A 718 25.78 -25.30 -39.10
C GLY A 718 26.47 -26.19 -38.07
N LEU A 719 26.36 -25.85 -36.78
CA LEU A 719 26.93 -26.60 -35.66
C LEU A 719 25.99 -27.69 -35.14
N LYS A 720 24.82 -27.87 -35.78
CA LYS A 720 23.78 -28.86 -35.47
C LYS A 720 23.27 -29.60 -36.69
#